data_AF-A0A832TQC0-F1
#
_entry.id   AF-A0A832TQC0-F1
#
_cell.length_a   1.000
_cell.length_b   1.000
_cell.length_c   1.000
_cell.angle_alpha   90.00
_cell.angle_beta   90.00
_cell.angle_gamma   90.00
#
_symmetry.space_group_name_H-M   'P 1'
#
loop_
_entity.id
_entity.type
_entity.pdbx_description
1 polymer ?
#
loop_
_entity_poly.entity_id
_entity_poly.type
_entity_poly.pdbx_seq_one_letter_code
_entity_poly.pdbx_strand_id
1 'polypeptide(L)'
;MSLKPMSEIIKEKFAALLHDPPNKPFIFSLNAFNEEKRISHVKVAKTLISHLDFLGKNELDEISSKIYSKKEKGCNSKVSDADSLASKFDRYLTTLIYQERGRKQQAMFANFKEIVMKNFLAPELEVNLSAIPSDAYHDPSGKDIKEFFNYLSEVFKKLGLTGVSIETYNVFYFFYEFLWVAKGYTVGPADTRVPTHSIFDHLYATASIINWFLGSTDLLLGLDIVGVADYINKSRKLRDLWASSYLVSALIWYVLISFVEKFGADSVLFPSLRFNPFFATYIYHKYLKNKEKDELIKEIVNYITTYIFNGDETYKKLGIPPYPIIPARATLILLGVKYVSRELGLKKSDISCIEKYVITRFNEGWGRLIDHLITYALSHTDNPFWALFNKVIEKESVKNAVKIPPVQLRVITLKKENEVSNYEEFDNRYRELVSNFKRKKLSKVSPHTQLSNYNYYIDSIGETKRGFEYCSICGVLPAMLILPKDENEYKKFVEEHTGKQFNDDQIEALKAILSPGEKLCPWCLIKRAIGVRPEFLRVLITSEDLRSFEEKDVFIPSVSHVAFYKKFEKLKEDNIINPDKENTISLWKYYETYPIEKRGLLRENPEEKGWKDVSPYYALVRADTDYLGDLLEGKVTPYLAGIIDSSFYGGERENESKVKNAITRYLRNAAKGLYQEVINDVLKEDINQAKELIKNAAVTAEIEINDNDIERIISDLKDFLNKNVDRDRLLLFPSWHVSISSMLNRILLKEIQLVNALGGFVVYAGGDDLLAILPVENALQFVENSRKIVAGIEDASSYKGFIKINNSYFSQLPLVGRSYILYFSHVKYPLQLALEESYNLLEEGKERVKYDKYKKDIVIFKYRNSVSFIPLSLIRPYEENNDNSIKRYLDNLGKSLELLRILYDAIRQKKLSKSLIYDALADTILKSRELESEILVKYLDYLVDKNKIDKSFSLSFVNYQDILKISIINGETSEPLTYNLFKALSIILGAEKIE
;
A
#
# COMPACT_ATOMS: atom_id res chain seq x y z
N MET A 1 16.59 38.49 0.34
CA MET A 1 17.31 37.51 -0.50
C MET A 1 16.39 37.05 -1.61
N SER A 2 16.84 37.10 -2.86
CA SER A 2 16.14 36.49 -3.99
C SER A 2 16.07 34.98 -3.78
N LEU A 3 14.89 34.40 -3.99
CA LEU A 3 14.70 32.95 -3.92
C LEU A 3 15.45 32.31 -5.10
N LYS A 4 16.31 31.30 -4.84
CA LYS A 4 16.99 30.50 -5.87
C LYS A 4 16.00 30.04 -6.97
N PRO A 5 16.45 29.96 -8.24
CA PRO A 5 15.63 29.38 -9.30
C PRO A 5 15.38 27.89 -9.05
N MET A 6 14.31 27.34 -9.62
CA MET A 6 13.96 25.93 -9.40
C MET A 6 15.00 24.98 -9.98
N SER A 7 15.65 25.33 -11.10
CA SER A 7 16.76 24.54 -11.66
C SER A 7 17.89 24.31 -10.66
N GLU A 8 18.25 25.31 -9.86
CA GLU A 8 19.25 25.16 -8.79
C GLU A 8 18.77 24.25 -7.66
N ILE A 9 17.48 24.28 -7.32
CA ILE A 9 16.89 23.37 -6.33
C ILE A 9 16.93 21.93 -6.85
N ILE A 10 16.59 21.71 -8.11
CA ILE A 10 16.63 20.37 -8.72
C ILE A 10 18.06 19.82 -8.78
N LYS A 11 19.09 20.66 -9.05
CA LYS A 11 20.49 20.22 -8.96
C LYS A 11 20.87 19.72 -7.56
N GLU A 12 20.41 20.39 -6.51
CA GLU A 12 20.63 19.97 -5.12
C GLU A 12 19.91 18.64 -4.82
N LYS A 13 18.73 18.43 -5.39
CA LYS A 13 17.98 17.17 -5.28
C LYS A 13 18.63 16.01 -6.03
N PHE A 14 19.13 16.25 -7.24
CA PHE A 14 19.99 15.27 -7.92
C PHE A 14 21.22 14.93 -7.08
N ALA A 15 21.88 15.95 -6.52
CA ALA A 15 23.01 15.74 -5.62
C ALA A 15 22.63 14.90 -4.40
N ALA A 16 21.49 15.16 -3.78
CA ALA A 16 20.96 14.35 -2.68
C ALA A 16 20.67 12.90 -3.06
N LEU A 17 20.11 12.66 -4.24
CA LEU A 17 19.76 11.32 -4.71
C LEU A 17 20.99 10.51 -5.19
N LEU A 18 22.08 11.19 -5.56
CA LEU A 18 23.29 10.60 -6.15
C LEU A 18 24.54 10.72 -5.27
N HIS A 19 24.40 11.22 -4.02
CA HIS A 19 25.55 11.46 -3.15
C HIS A 19 26.32 10.18 -2.83
N ASP A 20 25.61 9.06 -2.68
CA ASP A 20 26.16 7.73 -2.47
C ASP A 20 25.84 6.81 -3.66
N PRO A 21 26.80 5.97 -4.10
CA PRO A 21 26.54 5.03 -5.18
C PRO A 21 25.73 3.82 -4.68
N PRO A 22 24.86 3.19 -5.52
CA PRO A 22 24.05 2.04 -5.10
C PRO A 22 24.85 0.82 -4.63
N ASN A 23 26.11 0.70 -5.05
CA ASN A 23 27.01 -0.38 -4.64
C ASN A 23 27.94 -0.01 -3.47
N LYS A 24 27.72 1.14 -2.79
CA LYS A 24 28.48 1.61 -1.62
C LYS A 24 28.86 0.50 -0.62
N PRO A 25 27.93 -0.33 -0.11
CA PRO A 25 28.29 -1.35 0.89
C PRO A 25 29.32 -2.36 0.34
N PHE A 26 29.25 -2.69 -0.94
CA PHE A 26 30.14 -3.67 -1.58
C PHE A 26 31.52 -3.09 -1.89
N ILE A 27 31.62 -1.77 -2.18
CA ILE A 27 32.91 -1.06 -2.27
C ILE A 27 33.67 -1.19 -0.96
N PHE A 28 32.97 -1.03 0.16
CA PHE A 28 33.57 -1.17 1.47
C PHE A 28 34.05 -2.59 1.77
N SER A 29 33.28 -3.61 1.37
CA SER A 29 33.74 -4.99 1.47
C SER A 29 34.99 -5.26 0.64
N LEU A 30 35.01 -4.83 -0.63
CA LEU A 30 36.18 -4.95 -1.51
C LEU A 30 37.44 -4.32 -0.89
N ASN A 31 37.32 -3.10 -0.35
CA ASN A 31 38.43 -2.39 0.28
C ASN A 31 39.00 -3.09 1.52
N ALA A 32 38.23 -3.95 2.18
CA ALA A 32 38.70 -4.73 3.32
C ALA A 32 39.45 -6.00 2.91
N PHE A 33 39.26 -6.50 1.69
CA PHE A 33 40.00 -7.64 1.14
C PHE A 33 41.19 -7.24 0.28
N ASN A 34 41.28 -5.97 -0.16
CA ASN A 34 42.36 -5.47 -1.03
C ASN A 34 43.02 -4.22 -0.43
N GLU A 35 44.04 -4.41 0.41
CA GLU A 35 44.72 -3.33 1.14
C GLU A 35 45.56 -2.42 0.23
N GLU A 36 46.05 -2.92 -0.91
CA GLU A 36 46.96 -2.19 -1.81
C GLU A 36 46.25 -1.18 -2.72
N LYS A 37 44.93 -1.31 -2.96
CA LYS A 37 44.14 -0.44 -3.87
C LYS A 37 42.76 -0.07 -3.31
N ARG A 38 42.72 0.67 -2.20
CA ARG A 38 41.46 1.21 -1.65
C ARG A 38 40.84 2.27 -2.56
N ILE A 39 39.56 2.13 -2.89
CA ILE A 39 38.80 3.07 -3.73
C ILE A 39 37.74 3.78 -2.88
N SER A 40 37.68 5.10 -2.97
CA SER A 40 36.68 5.91 -2.28
C SER A 40 35.31 5.81 -2.96
N HIS A 41 34.25 5.53 -2.20
CA HIS A 41 32.87 5.51 -2.70
C HIS A 41 32.45 6.86 -3.32
N VAL A 42 32.94 7.98 -2.77
CA VAL A 42 32.79 9.33 -3.33
C VAL A 42 33.38 9.42 -4.74
N LYS A 43 34.57 8.84 -4.95
CA LYS A 43 35.19 8.80 -6.28
C LYS A 43 34.36 7.95 -7.24
N VAL A 44 33.83 6.82 -6.78
CA VAL A 44 32.93 5.97 -7.59
C VAL A 44 31.68 6.74 -7.97
N ALA A 45 30.97 7.36 -7.01
CA ALA A 45 29.79 8.19 -7.29
C ALA A 45 30.08 9.31 -8.29
N LYS A 46 31.20 10.06 -8.15
CA LYS A 46 31.62 11.06 -9.15
C LYS A 46 31.78 10.45 -10.55
N THR A 47 32.44 9.28 -10.64
CA THR A 47 32.58 8.57 -11.90
C THR A 47 31.21 8.21 -12.47
N LEU A 48 30.30 7.63 -11.68
CA LEU A 48 28.97 7.23 -12.16
C LEU A 48 28.14 8.44 -12.62
N ILE A 49 28.17 9.55 -11.88
CA ILE A 49 27.53 10.81 -12.28
C ILE A 49 28.05 11.27 -13.65
N SER A 50 29.35 11.14 -13.92
CA SER A 50 29.92 11.53 -15.22
C SER A 50 29.40 10.71 -16.41
N HIS A 51 28.81 9.54 -16.18
CA HIS A 51 28.15 8.73 -17.21
C HIS A 51 26.72 9.19 -17.52
N LEU A 52 26.13 10.11 -16.74
CA LEU A 52 24.80 10.67 -16.97
C LEU A 52 24.84 11.88 -17.94
N ASP A 53 25.49 11.70 -19.09
CA ASP A 53 25.79 12.78 -20.02
C ASP A 53 24.55 13.46 -20.64
N PHE A 54 23.34 12.90 -20.48
CA PHE A 54 22.07 13.58 -20.80
C PHE A 54 21.86 14.89 -20.03
N LEU A 55 22.48 15.07 -18.86
CA LEU A 55 22.44 16.32 -18.09
C LEU A 55 23.42 17.38 -18.65
N GLY A 56 24.41 16.97 -19.45
CA GLY A 56 25.43 17.89 -19.95
C GLY A 56 26.52 18.23 -18.91
N LYS A 57 27.73 18.48 -19.42
CA LYS A 57 28.95 18.51 -18.61
C LYS A 57 28.93 19.55 -17.47
N ASN A 58 28.50 20.78 -17.75
CA ASN A 58 28.48 21.85 -16.75
C ASN A 58 27.54 21.51 -15.57
N GLU A 59 26.38 20.92 -15.86
CA GLU A 59 25.42 20.56 -14.82
C GLU A 59 25.92 19.38 -13.97
N LEU A 60 26.58 18.41 -14.60
CA LEU A 60 27.23 17.29 -13.89
C LEU A 60 28.35 17.78 -12.95
N ASP A 61 29.15 18.74 -13.40
CA ASP A 61 30.20 19.37 -12.60
C ASP A 61 29.59 20.13 -11.40
N GLU A 62 28.48 20.84 -11.61
CA GLU A 62 27.76 21.54 -10.54
C GLU A 62 27.09 20.58 -9.55
N ILE A 63 26.40 19.53 -10.02
CA ILE A 63 25.80 18.50 -9.15
C ILE A 63 26.90 17.84 -8.30
N SER A 64 28.02 17.46 -8.94
CA SER A 64 29.19 16.92 -8.23
C SER A 64 29.73 17.92 -7.22
N SER A 65 29.82 19.21 -7.56
CA SER A 65 30.30 20.24 -6.65
C SER A 65 29.42 20.39 -5.40
N LYS A 66 28.09 20.20 -5.52
CA LYS A 66 27.14 20.29 -4.40
C LYS A 66 27.25 19.12 -3.43
N ILE A 67 27.61 17.93 -3.93
CA ILE A 67 27.88 16.77 -3.08
C ILE A 67 29.19 16.98 -2.30
N TYR A 68 30.23 17.51 -2.98
CA TYR A 68 31.62 17.46 -2.49
C TYR A 68 32.27 18.82 -2.24
N SER A 69 31.49 19.89 -2.09
CA SER A 69 32.02 21.24 -1.86
C SER A 69 32.91 21.24 -0.62
N LYS A 70 34.15 21.73 -0.74
CA LYS A 70 35.07 21.88 0.39
C LYS A 70 34.39 22.66 1.51
N LYS A 71 34.72 22.33 2.77
CA LYS A 71 34.40 23.07 4.01
C LYS A 71 34.98 24.50 3.99
N GLU A 72 34.67 25.31 3.00
CA GLU A 72 35.06 26.71 2.99
C GLU A 72 34.18 27.45 4.00
N LYS A 73 34.83 27.97 5.06
CA LYS A 73 34.23 28.81 6.11
C LYS A 73 33.28 28.11 7.09
N GLY A 74 33.51 26.85 7.42
CA GLY A 74 32.85 26.20 8.57
C GLY A 74 31.35 25.92 8.40
N CYS A 75 30.82 25.94 7.18
CA CYS A 75 29.42 25.61 6.87
C CYS A 75 29.37 24.29 6.08
N ASN A 76 28.53 23.34 6.51
CA ASN A 76 28.31 22.07 5.79
C ASN A 76 27.52 22.32 4.49
N SER A 77 27.65 21.42 3.51
CA SER A 77 26.76 21.44 2.35
C SER A 77 25.34 21.04 2.78
N LYS A 78 24.31 21.55 2.09
CA LYS A 78 22.91 21.20 2.38
C LYS A 78 22.63 19.71 2.20
N VAL A 79 23.34 19.07 1.28
CA VAL A 79 23.27 17.61 1.05
C VAL A 79 23.82 16.86 2.26
N SER A 80 24.92 17.31 2.84
CA SER A 80 25.47 16.71 4.06
C SER A 80 24.56 16.88 5.27
N ASP A 81 23.89 18.03 5.40
CA ASP A 81 22.92 18.24 6.48
C ASP A 81 21.67 17.35 6.29
N ALA A 82 21.23 17.20 5.03
CA ALA A 82 20.13 16.30 4.66
C ALA A 82 20.47 14.83 4.92
N ASP A 83 21.65 14.35 4.50
CA ASP A 83 22.14 12.97 4.74
C ASP A 83 22.15 12.65 6.25
N SER A 84 22.60 13.60 7.08
CA SER A 84 22.63 13.47 8.53
C SER A 84 21.24 13.34 9.18
N LEU A 85 20.22 14.05 8.66
CA LEU A 85 18.85 14.01 9.20
C LEU A 85 17.93 12.98 8.52
N ALA A 86 18.31 12.44 7.36
CA ALA A 86 17.52 11.45 6.64
C ALA A 86 17.40 10.12 7.40
N SER A 87 18.48 9.72 8.08
CA SER A 87 18.56 8.51 8.92
C SER A 87 19.60 8.67 10.03
N LYS A 88 19.22 9.25 11.17
CA LYS A 88 20.21 9.50 12.23
C LYS A 88 20.53 8.26 13.06
N PHE A 89 19.71 7.21 13.08
CA PHE A 89 20.10 5.95 13.75
C PHE A 89 21.40 5.37 13.14
N ASP A 90 21.53 5.46 11.82
CA ASP A 90 22.74 5.05 11.08
C ASP A 90 23.90 6.02 11.30
N ARG A 91 23.63 7.31 11.56
CA ARG A 91 24.62 8.39 11.52
C ARG A 91 25.07 8.94 12.88
N TYR A 92 24.28 8.80 13.95
CA TYR A 92 24.50 9.46 15.24
C TYR A 92 25.90 9.16 15.82
N LEU A 93 26.31 7.88 15.80
CA LEU A 93 27.67 7.50 16.21
C LEU A 93 28.71 7.66 15.11
N THR A 94 28.31 7.70 13.84
CA THR A 94 29.24 7.90 12.73
C THR A 94 29.83 9.30 12.73
N THR A 95 29.06 10.37 12.99
CA THR A 95 29.59 11.75 13.01
C THR A 95 30.70 11.98 14.04
N LEU A 96 30.72 11.18 15.12
CA LEU A 96 31.74 11.24 16.18
C LEU A 96 32.99 10.40 15.85
N ILE A 97 32.84 9.42 14.96
CA ILE A 97 33.84 8.42 14.61
C ILE A 97 34.39 8.58 13.18
N TYR A 98 33.73 9.40 12.36
CA TYR A 98 34.10 9.67 10.97
C TYR A 98 35.10 10.82 10.93
N GLN A 99 36.39 10.51 11.10
CA GLN A 99 37.44 11.44 10.72
C GLN A 99 37.79 11.24 9.23
N GLU A 100 37.25 12.08 8.35
CA GLU A 100 37.88 12.29 7.03
C GLU A 100 39.18 13.08 7.22
N ARG A 101 40.27 12.38 7.59
CA ARG A 101 41.63 12.92 7.49
C ARG A 101 42.43 12.10 6.48
N GLY A 102 42.32 12.47 5.21
CA GLY A 102 43.23 12.01 4.14
C GLY A 102 42.78 10.76 3.36
N ARG A 103 43.75 10.01 2.82
CA ARG A 103 43.55 8.93 1.82
C ARG A 103 43.06 7.58 2.38
N LYS A 104 42.79 7.46 3.69
CA LYS A 104 42.31 6.22 4.32
C LYS A 104 40.85 6.41 4.78
N GLN A 105 39.88 5.81 4.06
CA GLN A 105 38.52 5.64 4.59
C GLN A 105 38.56 4.48 5.59
N GLN A 106 38.73 4.79 6.87
CA GLN A 106 38.61 3.82 7.95
C GLN A 106 37.38 4.17 8.77
N ALA A 107 36.41 3.27 8.78
CA ALA A 107 35.19 3.40 9.56
C ALA A 107 35.25 2.37 10.69
N MET A 108 35.33 2.86 11.92
CA MET A 108 35.21 2.03 13.11
C MET A 108 33.88 1.26 13.08
N PHE A 109 33.91 0.04 13.61
CA PHE A 109 32.78 -0.89 13.69
C PHE A 109 32.17 -1.36 12.36
N ALA A 110 32.67 -0.91 11.21
CA ALA A 110 32.10 -1.30 9.93
C ALA A 110 32.35 -2.78 9.64
N ASN A 111 31.28 -3.47 9.23
CA ASN A 111 31.35 -4.89 8.93
C ASN A 111 31.60 -5.08 7.43
N PHE A 112 32.86 -5.24 7.06
CA PHE A 112 33.26 -5.32 5.65
C PHE A 112 33.38 -6.77 5.14
N LYS A 113 33.55 -7.74 6.05
CA LYS A 113 33.69 -9.15 5.68
C LYS A 113 32.33 -9.86 5.54
N GLU A 114 31.31 -9.35 6.24
CA GLU A 114 29.96 -9.89 6.20
C GLU A 114 28.97 -8.74 5.95
N ILE A 115 28.50 -8.62 4.71
CA ILE A 115 27.43 -7.68 4.40
C ILE A 115 26.12 -8.40 4.62
N VAL A 116 25.31 -7.87 5.54
CA VAL A 116 23.95 -8.33 5.76
C VAL A 116 22.97 -7.21 5.46
N MET A 117 21.72 -7.59 5.20
CA MET A 117 20.57 -6.70 5.15
C MET A 117 19.61 -7.15 6.25
N LYS A 118 19.34 -6.28 7.22
CA LYS A 118 18.39 -6.51 8.31
C LYS A 118 17.01 -6.01 7.93
N ASN A 119 15.96 -6.67 8.41
CA ASN A 119 14.61 -6.20 8.16
C ASN A 119 14.40 -4.90 8.93
N PHE A 120 13.82 -3.92 8.23
CA PHE A 120 13.60 -2.57 8.73
C PHE A 120 12.81 -2.53 10.07
N LEU A 121 11.77 -3.37 10.22
CA LEU A 121 10.91 -3.42 11.42
C LEU A 121 11.26 -4.55 12.38
N ALA A 122 12.06 -5.51 11.95
CA ALA A 122 12.43 -6.70 12.70
C ALA A 122 13.91 -7.02 12.52
N PRO A 123 14.81 -6.23 13.11
CA PRO A 123 16.24 -6.32 12.80
C PRO A 123 16.92 -7.65 13.16
N GLU A 124 16.25 -8.51 13.92
CA GLU A 124 16.64 -9.90 14.16
C GLU A 124 16.56 -10.79 12.92
N LEU A 125 15.78 -10.39 11.91
CA LEU A 125 15.69 -11.07 10.63
C LEU A 125 16.69 -10.43 9.66
N GLU A 126 17.58 -11.25 9.11
CA GLU A 126 18.62 -10.76 8.20
C GLU A 126 18.83 -11.69 7.00
N VAL A 127 19.25 -11.09 5.89
CA VAL A 127 19.71 -11.76 4.69
C VAL A 127 21.20 -11.51 4.54
N ASN A 128 21.97 -12.55 4.28
CA ASN A 128 23.38 -12.42 3.99
C ASN A 128 23.58 -12.08 2.49
N LEU A 129 24.32 -11.00 2.22
CA LEU A 129 24.64 -10.48 0.89
C LEU A 129 26.15 -10.54 0.59
N SER A 130 26.91 -11.39 1.28
CA SER A 130 28.39 -11.37 1.34
C SER A 130 29.10 -11.89 0.08
N ALA A 131 28.59 -11.55 -1.10
CA ALA A 131 29.31 -11.74 -2.35
C ALA A 131 30.26 -10.54 -2.59
N ILE A 132 31.55 -10.84 -2.74
CA ILE A 132 32.59 -9.85 -3.02
C ILE A 132 32.56 -9.55 -4.53
N PRO A 133 32.32 -8.30 -4.95
CA PRO A 133 32.38 -7.94 -6.36
C PRO A 133 33.82 -8.02 -6.89
N SER A 134 33.98 -8.16 -8.21
CA SER A 134 35.29 -8.21 -8.87
C SER A 134 36.09 -6.91 -8.70
N ASP A 135 35.42 -5.76 -8.75
CA ASP A 135 35.98 -4.44 -8.48
C ASP A 135 34.93 -3.45 -7.97
N ALA A 136 35.33 -2.20 -7.70
CA ALA A 136 34.46 -1.15 -7.12
C ALA A 136 33.37 -0.64 -8.06
N TYR A 137 33.37 -1.07 -9.32
CA TYR A 137 32.37 -0.76 -10.33
C TYR A 137 31.51 -1.97 -10.68
N HIS A 138 31.71 -3.12 -10.04
CA HIS A 138 30.82 -4.26 -10.19
C HIS A 138 29.91 -4.42 -8.98
N ASP A 139 28.70 -4.90 -9.22
CA ASP A 139 27.81 -5.37 -8.15
C ASP A 139 28.09 -6.84 -7.79
N PRO A 140 27.54 -7.35 -6.68
CA PRO A 140 27.67 -8.76 -6.29
C PRO A 140 27.20 -9.78 -7.32
N SER A 141 26.35 -9.39 -8.28
CA SER A 141 25.93 -10.25 -9.39
C SER A 141 26.93 -10.29 -10.54
N GLY A 142 28.04 -9.54 -10.46
CA GLY A 142 29.10 -9.48 -11.45
C GLY A 142 28.83 -8.49 -12.59
N LYS A 143 27.86 -7.58 -12.45
CA LYS A 143 27.50 -6.60 -13.49
C LYS A 143 28.22 -5.27 -13.30
N ASP A 144 28.71 -4.67 -14.37
CA ASP A 144 29.33 -3.34 -14.35
C ASP A 144 28.26 -2.25 -14.17
N ILE A 145 28.32 -1.53 -13.06
CA ILE A 145 27.38 -0.48 -12.73
C ILE A 145 27.55 0.76 -13.63
N LYS A 146 28.69 0.95 -14.30
CA LYS A 146 28.85 2.02 -15.31
C LYS A 146 27.97 1.77 -16.51
N GLU A 147 27.79 0.50 -16.90
CA GLU A 147 26.89 0.13 -17.99
C GLU A 147 25.44 0.51 -17.65
N PHE A 148 25.04 0.35 -16.38
CA PHE A 148 23.72 0.84 -15.93
C PHE A 148 23.57 2.36 -16.07
N PHE A 149 24.57 3.15 -15.69
CA PHE A 149 24.50 4.61 -15.81
C PHE A 149 24.56 5.07 -17.28
N ASN A 150 25.34 4.39 -18.13
CA ASN A 150 25.32 4.60 -19.58
C ASN A 150 23.93 4.28 -20.16
N TYR A 151 23.35 3.14 -19.78
CA TYR A 151 22.00 2.73 -20.17
C TYR A 151 20.96 3.78 -19.75
N LEU A 152 21.00 4.25 -18.50
CA LEU A 152 20.13 5.35 -18.05
C LEU A 152 20.32 6.59 -18.94
N SER A 153 21.56 6.98 -19.25
CA SER A 153 21.79 8.15 -20.10
C SER A 153 21.23 7.99 -21.51
N GLU A 154 21.40 6.82 -22.13
CA GLU A 154 20.82 6.50 -23.43
C GLU A 154 19.29 6.56 -23.39
N VAL A 155 18.66 5.99 -22.35
CA VAL A 155 17.22 6.08 -22.14
C VAL A 155 16.76 7.53 -22.11
N PHE A 156 17.40 8.38 -21.32
CA PHE A 156 17.01 9.79 -21.19
C PHE A 156 17.18 10.58 -22.50
N LYS A 157 18.26 10.35 -23.24
CA LYS A 157 18.46 10.91 -24.59
C LYS A 157 17.36 10.48 -25.55
N LYS A 158 16.99 9.20 -25.56
CA LYS A 158 15.88 8.68 -26.39
C LYS A 158 14.55 9.29 -26.00
N LEU A 159 14.35 9.55 -24.71
CA LEU A 159 13.17 10.25 -24.21
C LEU A 159 13.17 11.76 -24.50
N GLY A 160 14.26 12.33 -25.01
CA GLY A 160 14.40 13.78 -25.21
C GLY A 160 14.41 14.56 -23.89
N LEU A 161 14.77 13.90 -22.78
CA LEU A 161 14.89 14.50 -21.45
C LEU A 161 16.35 14.80 -21.18
N THR A 162 16.80 15.96 -21.65
CA THR A 162 18.20 16.41 -21.55
C THR A 162 18.29 17.69 -20.72
N GLY A 163 19.34 17.79 -19.90
CA GLY A 163 19.54 18.88 -18.96
C GLY A 163 18.66 18.77 -17.70
N VAL A 164 18.95 19.63 -16.73
CA VAL A 164 18.27 19.67 -15.45
C VAL A 164 16.92 20.39 -15.58
N SER A 165 15.85 19.60 -15.42
CA SER A 165 14.49 20.11 -15.28
C SER A 165 13.70 19.26 -14.28
N ILE A 166 12.51 19.71 -13.89
CA ILE A 166 11.61 18.97 -13.00
C ILE A 166 11.15 17.66 -13.67
N GLU A 167 10.85 17.70 -14.96
CA GLU A 167 10.47 16.53 -15.77
C GLU A 167 11.58 15.48 -15.77
N THR A 168 12.80 15.91 -16.07
CA THR A 168 13.99 15.06 -16.04
C THR A 168 14.17 14.42 -14.66
N TYR A 169 14.07 15.21 -13.59
CA TYR A 169 14.20 14.69 -12.23
C TYR A 169 13.09 13.71 -11.83
N ASN A 170 11.84 13.97 -12.22
CA ASN A 170 10.71 13.09 -11.92
C ASN A 170 10.84 11.72 -12.59
N VAL A 171 11.26 11.70 -13.86
CA VAL A 171 11.51 10.44 -14.57
C VAL A 171 12.73 9.72 -13.98
N PHE A 172 13.77 10.47 -13.58
CA PHE A 172 14.97 9.89 -12.96
C PHE A 172 14.65 9.27 -11.60
N TYR A 173 13.91 9.99 -10.76
CA TYR A 173 13.43 9.52 -9.47
C TYR A 173 12.74 8.15 -9.60
N PHE A 174 11.88 7.98 -10.60
CA PHE A 174 11.17 6.72 -10.80
C PHE A 174 12.07 5.61 -11.36
N PHE A 175 12.87 5.90 -12.37
CA PHE A 175 13.68 4.89 -13.06
C PHE A 175 14.91 4.43 -12.30
N TYR A 176 15.44 5.23 -11.37
CA TYR A 176 16.73 4.93 -10.73
C TYR A 176 16.72 3.59 -9.99
N GLU A 177 15.85 3.41 -8.98
CA GLU A 177 15.70 2.12 -8.30
C GLU A 177 14.98 1.09 -9.17
N PHE A 178 13.94 1.51 -9.90
CA PHE A 178 13.12 0.59 -10.69
C PHE A 178 13.93 -0.18 -11.74
N LEU A 179 14.73 0.52 -12.54
CA LEU A 179 15.55 -0.12 -13.59
C LEU A 179 16.75 -0.85 -13.01
N TRP A 180 17.31 -0.39 -11.87
CA TRP A 180 18.35 -1.12 -11.14
C TRP A 180 17.87 -2.54 -10.80
N VAL A 181 16.69 -2.64 -10.19
CA VAL A 181 16.08 -3.91 -9.82
C VAL A 181 15.64 -4.71 -11.05
N ALA A 182 15.00 -4.08 -12.04
CA ALA A 182 14.50 -4.74 -13.23
C ALA A 182 15.63 -5.37 -14.08
N LYS A 183 16.78 -4.69 -14.18
CA LYS A 183 18.00 -5.21 -14.82
C LYS A 183 18.72 -6.25 -13.97
N GLY A 184 18.25 -6.53 -12.76
CA GLY A 184 18.76 -7.57 -11.87
C GLY A 184 20.09 -7.23 -11.22
N TYR A 185 20.33 -5.96 -10.87
CA TYR A 185 21.41 -5.59 -9.96
C TYR A 185 21.00 -5.85 -8.51
N THR A 186 21.98 -5.97 -7.62
CA THR A 186 21.81 -6.25 -6.20
C THR A 186 21.67 -4.94 -5.41
N VAL A 187 20.71 -4.89 -4.48
CA VAL A 187 20.55 -3.79 -3.54
C VAL A 187 21.18 -4.18 -2.20
N GLY A 188 22.07 -3.32 -1.68
CA GLY A 188 22.68 -3.47 -0.36
C GLY A 188 22.15 -2.47 0.68
N PRO A 189 22.61 -2.59 1.94
CA PRO A 189 22.24 -1.65 2.99
C PRO A 189 22.87 -0.27 2.76
N ALA A 190 22.25 0.77 3.32
CA ALA A 190 22.81 2.14 3.31
C ALA A 190 24.09 2.25 4.16
N ASP A 191 24.13 1.49 5.26
CA ASP A 191 25.24 1.41 6.21
C ASP A 191 25.45 -0.05 6.65
N THR A 192 26.69 -0.53 6.66
CA THR A 192 26.98 -1.93 7.05
C THR A 192 26.97 -2.13 8.58
N ARG A 193 27.04 -1.05 9.37
CA ARG A 193 26.97 -1.11 10.84
C ARG A 193 25.54 -1.21 11.34
N VAL A 194 24.64 -0.53 10.64
CA VAL A 194 23.20 -0.58 10.85
C VAL A 194 22.51 -0.91 9.52
N PRO A 195 22.44 -2.19 9.17
CA PRO A 195 21.95 -2.61 7.87
C PRO A 195 20.41 -2.70 7.77
N THR A 196 19.64 -1.85 8.46
CA THR A 196 18.17 -1.94 8.52
C THR A 196 17.44 -1.28 7.33
N HIS A 197 18.13 -0.44 6.58
CA HIS A 197 17.57 0.31 5.45
C HIS A 197 18.36 0.01 4.17
N SER A 198 17.68 -0.05 3.02
CA SER A 198 18.38 -0.13 1.75
C SER A 198 19.08 1.19 1.41
N ILE A 199 20.13 1.13 0.59
CA ILE A 199 20.76 2.33 0.06
C ILE A 199 19.75 3.24 -0.67
N PHE A 200 18.78 2.67 -1.39
CA PHE A 200 17.75 3.45 -2.06
C PHE A 200 16.81 4.14 -1.06
N ASP A 201 16.36 3.46 -0.01
CA ASP A 201 15.53 4.08 1.03
C ASP A 201 16.22 5.32 1.64
N HIS A 202 17.52 5.22 1.88
CA HIS A 202 18.34 6.34 2.36
C HIS A 202 18.46 7.47 1.35
N LEU A 203 18.77 7.17 0.08
CA LEU A 203 18.92 8.16 -0.99
C LEU A 203 17.61 8.95 -1.20
N TYR A 204 16.47 8.24 -1.25
CA TYR A 204 15.17 8.89 -1.40
C TYR A 204 14.74 9.66 -0.14
N ALA A 205 15.05 9.18 1.06
CA ALA A 205 14.82 9.93 2.29
C ALA A 205 15.64 11.23 2.34
N THR A 206 16.90 11.17 1.90
CA THR A 206 17.79 12.33 1.79
C THR A 206 17.26 13.34 0.77
N ALA A 207 16.81 12.87 -0.39
CA ALA A 207 16.15 13.71 -1.39
C ALA A 207 14.83 14.32 -0.88
N SER A 208 14.06 13.61 -0.06
CA SER A 208 12.83 14.15 0.54
C SER A 208 13.11 15.23 1.59
N ILE A 209 14.04 15.01 2.52
CA ILE A 209 14.32 15.97 3.61
C ILE A 209 15.06 17.22 3.12
N ILE A 210 15.79 17.16 2.00
CA ILE A 210 16.48 18.33 1.45
C ILE A 210 15.53 19.49 1.14
N ASN A 211 14.23 19.22 0.93
CA ASN A 211 13.20 20.25 0.76
C ASN A 211 13.15 21.24 1.95
N TRP A 212 13.39 20.77 3.18
CA TRP A 212 13.45 21.62 4.37
C TRP A 212 14.72 22.50 4.38
N PHE A 213 15.86 21.93 4.02
CA PHE A 213 17.14 22.65 3.98
C PHE A 213 17.25 23.66 2.84
N LEU A 214 16.49 23.48 1.76
CA LEU A 214 16.48 24.39 0.61
C LEU A 214 15.57 25.61 0.83
N GLY A 215 14.65 25.55 1.79
CA GLY A 215 13.74 26.62 2.18
C GLY A 215 14.24 27.49 3.35
N SER A 216 13.54 28.59 3.60
CA SER A 216 13.71 29.42 4.82
C SER A 216 12.80 28.97 5.98
N THR A 217 11.93 27.99 5.73
CA THR A 217 10.94 27.47 6.66
C THR A 217 10.67 26.01 6.30
N ASP A 218 10.53 25.15 7.29
CA ASP A 218 10.12 23.76 7.09
C ASP A 218 8.61 23.69 6.88
N LEU A 219 8.17 22.99 5.82
CA LEU A 219 6.75 22.77 5.55
C LEU A 219 6.41 21.30 5.47
N LEU A 220 5.38 20.90 6.23
CA LEU A 220 4.78 19.57 6.18
C LEU A 220 3.28 19.71 5.90
N LEU A 221 2.81 19.09 4.83
CA LEU A 221 1.43 19.17 4.36
C LEU A 221 0.80 17.78 4.43
N GLY A 222 -0.33 17.65 5.11
CA GLY A 222 -1.12 16.42 5.14
C GLY A 222 -2.46 16.58 4.42
N LEU A 223 -2.88 15.50 3.76
CA LEU A 223 -4.15 15.35 3.06
C LEU A 223 -4.92 14.14 3.62
N ASP A 224 -6.23 14.23 3.79
CA ASP A 224 -7.11 13.14 4.27
C ASP A 224 -8.51 13.31 3.69
N ILE A 225 -9.04 12.32 2.95
CA ILE A 225 -10.44 12.35 2.49
C ILE A 225 -11.37 11.92 3.63
N VAL A 226 -12.43 12.70 3.84
CA VAL A 226 -13.44 12.42 4.86
C VAL A 226 -14.45 11.39 4.35
N GLY A 227 -14.70 10.34 5.14
CA GLY A 227 -15.79 9.39 4.91
C GLY A 227 -15.58 8.44 3.73
N VAL A 228 -14.35 7.98 3.50
CA VAL A 228 -13.99 7.07 2.39
C VAL A 228 -14.84 5.80 2.41
N ALA A 229 -14.93 5.12 3.56
CA ALA A 229 -15.75 3.93 3.71
C ALA A 229 -17.22 4.20 3.38
N ASP A 230 -17.82 5.26 3.95
CA ASP A 230 -19.21 5.64 3.64
C ASP A 230 -19.44 5.87 2.13
N TYR A 231 -18.47 6.47 1.43
CA TYR A 231 -18.60 6.79 0.00
C TYR A 231 -18.49 5.54 -0.88
N ILE A 232 -17.52 4.66 -0.57
CA ILE A 232 -17.29 3.39 -1.29
C ILE A 232 -18.44 2.41 -1.04
N ASN A 233 -18.91 2.31 0.21
CA ASN A 233 -19.99 1.40 0.61
C ASN A 233 -21.32 1.73 -0.08
N LYS A 234 -21.56 2.99 -0.45
CA LYS A 234 -22.74 3.44 -1.23
C LYS A 234 -22.66 3.00 -2.69
N SER A 235 -22.72 1.69 -2.92
CA SER A 235 -22.55 1.05 -4.21
C SER A 235 -23.52 -0.12 -4.37
N ARG A 236 -24.21 -0.17 -5.52
CA ARG A 236 -25.20 -1.22 -5.80
C ARG A 236 -24.64 -2.31 -6.70
N LYS A 237 -23.84 -1.94 -7.70
CA LYS A 237 -23.15 -2.86 -8.62
C LYS A 237 -21.64 -2.83 -8.37
N LEU A 238 -20.95 -3.90 -8.74
CA LEU A 238 -19.48 -3.98 -8.61
C LEU A 238 -18.76 -2.86 -9.38
N ARG A 239 -19.33 -2.40 -10.51
CA ARG A 239 -18.81 -1.22 -11.23
C ARG A 239 -18.92 0.09 -10.44
N ASP A 240 -19.99 0.27 -9.66
CA ASP A 240 -20.15 1.46 -8.80
C ASP A 240 -19.09 1.44 -7.71
N LEU A 241 -18.90 0.24 -7.14
CA LEU A 241 -17.94 -0.02 -6.10
C LEU A 241 -16.51 0.26 -6.58
N TRP A 242 -16.12 -0.28 -7.74
CA TRP A 242 -14.82 0.03 -8.36
C TRP A 242 -14.67 1.52 -8.69
N ALA A 243 -15.67 2.13 -9.35
CA ALA A 243 -15.60 3.54 -9.76
C ALA A 243 -15.47 4.49 -8.56
N SER A 244 -16.17 4.19 -7.45
CA SER A 244 -16.07 4.99 -6.23
C SER A 244 -14.71 4.88 -5.54
N SER A 245 -14.16 3.67 -5.44
CA SER A 245 -12.80 3.49 -4.93
C SER A 245 -11.77 4.21 -5.81
N TYR A 246 -11.90 4.06 -7.12
CA TYR A 246 -11.00 4.67 -8.08
C TYR A 246 -11.02 6.19 -8.03
N LEU A 247 -12.20 6.79 -7.92
CA LEU A 247 -12.33 8.24 -7.82
C LEU A 247 -11.57 8.81 -6.62
N VAL A 248 -11.60 8.14 -5.46
CA VAL A 248 -10.86 8.56 -4.26
C VAL A 248 -9.36 8.62 -4.55
N SER A 249 -8.80 7.53 -5.11
CA SER A 249 -7.38 7.48 -5.49
C SER A 249 -7.02 8.52 -6.56
N ALA A 250 -7.85 8.66 -7.60
CA ALA A 250 -7.58 9.56 -8.72
C ALA A 250 -7.66 11.05 -8.34
N LEU A 251 -8.57 11.44 -7.45
CA LEU A 251 -8.67 12.83 -6.98
C LEU A 251 -7.48 13.21 -6.09
N ILE A 252 -7.03 12.33 -5.19
CA ILE A 252 -5.78 12.57 -4.43
C ILE A 252 -4.59 12.64 -5.39
N TRP A 253 -4.50 11.69 -6.33
CA TRP A 253 -3.45 11.70 -7.34
C TRP A 253 -3.40 13.02 -8.13
N TYR A 254 -4.55 13.55 -8.55
CA TYR A 254 -4.62 14.82 -9.29
C TYR A 254 -4.09 16.01 -8.48
N VAL A 255 -4.26 15.98 -7.16
CA VAL A 255 -3.65 16.96 -6.25
C VAL A 255 -2.14 16.69 -6.13
N LEU A 256 -1.71 15.46 -5.90
CA LEU A 256 -0.29 15.13 -5.74
C LEU A 256 0.52 15.47 -6.99
N ILE A 257 0.02 15.14 -8.18
CA ILE A 257 0.75 15.36 -9.42
C ILE A 257 0.98 16.86 -9.68
N SER A 258 0.08 17.75 -9.24
CA SER A 258 0.30 19.20 -9.38
C SER A 258 1.45 19.73 -8.52
N PHE A 259 1.80 19.04 -7.42
CA PHE A 259 2.99 19.32 -6.63
C PHE A 259 4.21 18.64 -7.24
N VAL A 260 4.10 17.39 -7.71
CA VAL A 260 5.20 16.66 -8.37
C VAL A 260 5.71 17.41 -9.60
N GLU A 261 4.81 17.97 -10.42
CA GLU A 261 5.16 18.76 -11.61
C GLU A 261 5.83 20.10 -11.30
N LYS A 262 5.76 20.59 -10.05
CA LYS A 262 6.32 21.88 -9.64
C LYS A 262 7.54 21.76 -8.72
N PHE A 263 7.58 20.72 -7.91
CA PHE A 263 8.56 20.56 -6.84
C PHE A 263 9.38 19.28 -6.97
N GLY A 264 8.94 18.29 -7.74
CA GLY A 264 9.59 16.99 -7.85
C GLY A 264 8.89 15.89 -7.05
N ALA A 265 9.10 14.64 -7.45
CA ALA A 265 8.46 13.44 -6.88
C ALA A 265 8.83 13.18 -5.42
N ASP A 266 10.03 13.57 -5.00
CA ASP A 266 10.55 13.49 -3.63
C ASP A 266 9.80 14.37 -2.62
N SER A 267 8.96 15.31 -3.09
CA SER A 267 8.08 16.10 -2.24
C SER A 267 6.93 15.28 -1.63
N VAL A 268 6.61 14.10 -2.20
CA VAL A 268 5.59 13.19 -1.65
C VAL A 268 6.27 12.18 -0.74
N LEU A 269 6.02 12.28 0.56
CA LEU A 269 6.56 11.37 1.57
C LEU A 269 5.72 10.09 1.69
N PHE A 270 4.39 10.23 1.64
CA PHE A 270 3.44 9.12 1.69
C PHE A 270 2.23 9.41 0.79
N PRO A 271 1.79 8.48 -0.08
CA PRO A 271 2.45 7.22 -0.42
C PRO A 271 3.76 7.45 -1.19
N SER A 272 4.68 6.49 -1.14
CA SER A 272 5.88 6.51 -1.97
C SER A 272 5.49 6.41 -3.44
N LEU A 273 6.14 7.21 -4.28
CA LEU A 273 5.96 7.15 -5.74
C LEU A 273 6.86 6.09 -6.41
N ARG A 274 7.71 5.42 -5.62
CA ARG A 274 8.53 4.29 -6.07
C ARG A 274 7.66 3.07 -6.30
N PHE A 275 7.85 2.39 -7.44
CA PHE A 275 7.02 1.25 -7.87
C PHE A 275 5.50 1.54 -7.86
N ASN A 276 5.09 2.79 -8.00
CA ASN A 276 3.68 3.18 -7.90
C ASN A 276 2.98 3.11 -9.28
N PRO A 277 1.96 2.25 -9.49
CA PRO A 277 1.15 2.17 -10.71
C PRO A 277 0.61 3.50 -11.27
N PHE A 278 0.21 4.46 -10.44
CA PHE A 278 -0.30 5.76 -10.92
C PHE A 278 0.84 6.59 -11.51
N PHE A 279 1.99 6.64 -10.82
CA PHE A 279 3.14 7.36 -11.33
C PHE A 279 3.75 6.69 -12.57
N ALA A 280 3.78 5.35 -12.60
CA ALA A 280 4.17 4.57 -13.77
C ALA A 280 3.29 4.87 -14.98
N THR A 281 1.96 4.92 -14.79
CA THR A 281 1.01 5.24 -15.87
C THR A 281 1.17 6.69 -16.35
N TYR A 282 1.37 7.64 -15.43
CA TYR A 282 1.66 9.02 -15.78
C TYR A 282 2.96 9.14 -16.61
N ILE A 283 4.04 8.50 -16.19
CA ILE A 283 5.32 8.49 -16.94
C ILE A 283 5.15 7.84 -18.31
N TYR A 284 4.43 6.72 -18.37
CA TYR A 284 4.13 6.03 -19.61
C TYR A 284 3.43 6.97 -20.61
N HIS A 285 2.36 7.65 -20.21
CA HIS A 285 1.62 8.53 -21.11
C HIS A 285 2.42 9.75 -21.54
N LYS A 286 3.11 10.39 -20.59
CA LYS A 286 3.77 11.67 -20.84
C LYS A 286 5.08 11.52 -21.60
N TYR A 287 5.80 10.41 -21.41
CA TYR A 287 7.16 10.26 -21.93
C TYR A 287 7.38 9.02 -22.82
N LEU A 288 6.72 7.89 -22.55
CA LEU A 288 7.04 6.60 -23.19
C LEU A 288 6.14 6.26 -24.39
N LYS A 289 4.83 6.47 -24.28
CA LYS A 289 3.80 5.97 -25.21
C LYS A 289 4.12 6.29 -26.68
N ASN A 290 4.53 7.52 -26.98
CA ASN A 290 4.81 7.94 -28.36
C ASN A 290 6.16 7.44 -28.90
N LYS A 291 6.98 6.80 -28.05
CA LYS A 291 8.33 6.33 -28.36
C LYS A 291 8.49 4.81 -28.24
N GLU A 292 7.41 4.06 -28.01
CA GLU A 292 7.41 2.61 -27.81
C GLU A 292 7.91 1.82 -29.05
N LYS A 293 8.03 2.46 -30.21
CA LYS A 293 8.68 1.86 -31.39
C LYS A 293 10.20 1.70 -31.25
N ASP A 294 10.84 2.45 -30.36
CA ASP A 294 12.26 2.30 -30.06
C ASP A 294 12.45 1.09 -29.12
N GLU A 295 13.32 0.15 -29.49
CA GLU A 295 13.51 -1.12 -28.76
C GLU A 295 13.93 -0.90 -27.30
N LEU A 296 14.68 0.16 -27.00
CA LEU A 296 15.09 0.50 -25.64
C LEU A 296 13.88 0.92 -24.79
N ILE A 297 13.00 1.73 -25.37
CA ILE A 297 11.79 2.20 -24.69
C ILE A 297 10.79 1.05 -24.53
N LYS A 298 10.68 0.17 -25.54
CA LYS A 298 9.88 -1.04 -25.48
C LYS A 298 10.34 -1.98 -24.36
N GLU A 299 11.65 -2.14 -24.17
CA GLU A 299 12.23 -2.88 -23.04
C GLU A 299 11.75 -2.32 -21.70
N ILE A 300 11.79 -0.99 -21.52
CA ILE A 300 11.33 -0.32 -20.29
C ILE A 300 9.83 -0.55 -20.06
N VAL A 301 9.02 -0.41 -21.12
CA VAL A 301 7.57 -0.65 -21.03
C VAL A 301 7.28 -2.11 -20.64
N ASN A 302 8.07 -3.07 -21.14
CA ASN A 302 7.98 -4.47 -20.74
C ASN A 302 8.34 -4.66 -19.27
N TYR A 303 9.40 -4.00 -18.77
CA TYR A 303 9.72 -4.02 -17.34
C TYR A 303 8.59 -3.43 -16.49
N ILE A 304 8.02 -2.29 -16.88
CA ILE A 304 6.90 -1.66 -16.16
C ILE A 304 5.72 -2.64 -16.11
N THR A 305 5.37 -3.22 -17.26
CA THR A 305 4.29 -4.20 -17.35
C THR A 305 4.54 -5.40 -16.44
N THR A 306 5.78 -5.92 -16.41
CA THR A 306 6.16 -7.11 -15.65
C THR A 306 6.18 -6.87 -14.14
N TYR A 307 6.90 -5.84 -13.68
CA TYR A 307 7.20 -5.67 -12.26
C TYR A 307 6.25 -4.73 -11.52
N ILE A 308 5.53 -3.85 -12.23
CA ILE A 308 4.57 -2.91 -11.61
C ILE A 308 3.14 -3.39 -11.83
N PHE A 309 2.83 -3.90 -13.02
CA PHE A 309 1.48 -4.34 -13.36
C PHE A 309 1.32 -5.86 -13.38
N ASN A 310 2.34 -6.64 -13.01
CA ASN A 310 2.29 -8.11 -12.95
C ASN A 310 1.81 -8.75 -14.27
N GLY A 311 2.26 -8.23 -15.41
CA GLY A 311 1.84 -8.71 -16.73
C GLY A 311 0.48 -8.17 -17.21
N ASP A 312 -0.11 -7.20 -16.52
CA ASP A 312 -1.37 -6.57 -16.90
C ASP A 312 -1.15 -5.37 -17.83
N GLU A 313 -1.60 -5.49 -19.08
CA GLU A 313 -1.48 -4.43 -20.09
C GLU A 313 -2.66 -3.46 -20.10
N THR A 314 -3.65 -3.65 -19.22
CA THR A 314 -4.86 -2.82 -19.17
C THR A 314 -4.55 -1.34 -19.00
N TYR A 315 -3.46 -1.01 -18.31
CA TYR A 315 -3.04 0.39 -18.15
C TYR A 315 -2.68 1.07 -19.48
N LYS A 316 -2.10 0.34 -20.43
CA LYS A 316 -1.82 0.83 -21.79
C LYS A 316 -3.11 0.97 -22.59
N LYS A 317 -3.97 -0.04 -22.49
CA LYS A 317 -5.22 -0.16 -23.25
C LYS A 317 -6.24 0.89 -22.84
N LEU A 318 -6.48 1.12 -21.54
CA LEU A 318 -7.44 2.13 -21.05
C LEU A 318 -6.81 3.51 -20.83
N GLY A 319 -5.51 3.56 -20.61
CA GLY A 319 -4.80 4.79 -20.27
C GLY A 319 -4.96 5.22 -18.81
N ILE A 320 -5.33 4.29 -17.94
CA ILE A 320 -5.45 4.44 -16.49
C ILE A 320 -4.90 3.16 -15.83
N PRO A 321 -4.23 3.22 -14.67
CA PRO A 321 -3.89 2.00 -13.95
C PRO A 321 -5.18 1.20 -13.62
N PRO A 322 -5.20 -0.13 -13.75
CA PRO A 322 -6.41 -0.92 -13.50
C PRO A 322 -6.84 -0.95 -12.02
N TYR A 323 -5.88 -0.75 -11.10
CA TYR A 323 -6.10 -0.89 -9.66
C TYR A 323 -5.97 0.48 -8.96
N PRO A 324 -6.93 0.88 -8.12
CA PRO A 324 -6.85 2.14 -7.38
C PRO A 324 -6.03 1.99 -6.10
N ILE A 325 -4.78 2.44 -6.19
CA ILE A 325 -3.77 2.19 -5.15
C ILE A 325 -3.34 3.40 -4.32
N ILE A 326 -3.74 4.61 -4.76
CA ILE A 326 -3.40 5.82 -4.01
C ILE A 326 -4.31 5.88 -2.78
N PRO A 327 -3.76 5.89 -1.56
CA PRO A 327 -4.56 5.95 -0.34
C PRO A 327 -5.25 7.31 -0.22
N ALA A 328 -6.33 7.31 0.56
CA ALA A 328 -7.08 8.53 0.87
C ALA A 328 -6.31 9.54 1.73
N ARG A 329 -5.20 9.12 2.34
CA ARG A 329 -4.31 9.96 3.13
C ARG A 329 -2.96 10.10 2.43
N ALA A 330 -2.48 11.33 2.32
CA ALA A 330 -1.15 11.61 1.80
C ALA A 330 -0.40 12.61 2.69
N THR A 331 0.92 12.61 2.63
CA THR A 331 1.79 13.54 3.35
C THR A 331 2.90 14.01 2.42
N LEU A 332 3.09 15.32 2.34
CA LEU A 332 4.10 15.97 1.51
C LEU A 332 5.07 16.73 2.41
N ILE A 333 6.34 16.69 2.03
CA ILE A 333 7.43 17.46 2.60
C ILE A 333 7.86 18.52 1.58
N LEU A 334 7.66 19.79 1.92
CA LEU A 334 7.73 20.88 0.95
C LEU A 334 8.84 21.88 1.30
N LEU A 335 9.26 22.62 0.27
CA LEU A 335 10.07 23.85 0.42
C LEU A 335 9.30 24.88 1.25
N GLY A 336 9.98 25.93 1.71
CA GLY A 336 9.34 26.96 2.53
C GLY A 336 8.19 27.72 1.87
N VAL A 337 7.33 28.35 2.70
CA VAL A 337 6.07 29.01 2.28
C VAL A 337 6.28 29.94 1.08
N LYS A 338 7.31 30.77 1.12
CA LYS A 338 7.61 31.74 0.04
C LYS A 338 7.90 31.04 -1.30
N TYR A 339 8.63 29.92 -1.26
CA TYR A 339 8.90 29.12 -2.46
C TYR A 339 7.64 28.49 -3.00
N VAL A 340 6.90 27.79 -2.13
CA VAL A 340 5.67 27.11 -2.53
C VAL A 340 4.67 28.12 -3.11
N SER A 341 4.46 29.24 -2.44
CA SER A 341 3.57 30.30 -2.93
C SER A 341 4.03 30.88 -4.28
N ARG A 342 5.33 31.07 -4.51
CA ARG A 342 5.85 31.56 -5.81
C ARG A 342 5.54 30.58 -6.93
N GLU A 343 5.93 29.31 -6.78
CA GLU A 343 5.78 28.29 -7.82
C GLU A 343 4.31 27.93 -8.07
N LEU A 344 3.46 28.04 -7.04
CA LEU A 344 2.01 27.89 -7.17
C LEU A 344 1.32 29.13 -7.76
N GLY A 345 2.01 30.27 -7.89
CA GLY A 345 1.43 31.52 -8.40
C GLY A 345 0.44 32.18 -7.42
N LEU A 346 0.65 32.03 -6.11
CA LEU A 346 -0.26 32.54 -5.08
C LEU A 346 -0.01 34.03 -4.78
N LYS A 347 -1.09 34.79 -4.62
CA LYS A 347 -1.05 36.24 -4.34
C LYS A 347 -0.39 36.60 -3.01
N LYS A 348 -0.48 35.71 -2.00
CA LYS A 348 0.07 35.90 -0.66
C LYS A 348 0.89 34.69 -0.25
N SER A 349 2.00 34.92 0.45
CA SER A 349 2.85 33.88 1.02
C SER A 349 2.35 33.47 2.41
N ASP A 350 1.23 32.76 2.46
CA ASP A 350 0.61 32.27 3.70
C ASP A 350 0.11 30.82 3.54
N ILE A 351 0.14 30.06 4.64
CA ILE A 351 -0.34 28.69 4.76
C ILE A 351 -1.79 28.58 4.32
N SER A 352 -2.65 29.53 4.74
CA SER A 352 -4.08 29.52 4.37
C SER A 352 -4.30 29.53 2.85
N CYS A 353 -3.41 30.19 2.10
CA CYS A 353 -3.46 30.24 0.64
C CYS A 353 -3.02 28.93 0.01
N ILE A 354 -2.05 28.22 0.61
CA ILE A 354 -1.61 26.88 0.18
C ILE A 354 -2.75 25.88 0.42
N GLU A 355 -3.35 25.87 1.61
CA GLU A 355 -4.48 24.98 1.92
C GLU A 355 -5.66 25.24 0.97
N LYS A 356 -5.99 26.51 0.72
CA LYS A 356 -7.02 26.89 -0.24
C LYS A 356 -6.68 26.44 -1.66
N TYR A 357 -5.42 26.57 -2.10
CA TYR A 357 -4.97 26.07 -3.40
C TYR A 357 -5.20 24.56 -3.55
N VAL A 358 -4.83 23.79 -2.54
CA VAL A 358 -5.01 22.33 -2.50
C VAL A 358 -6.50 21.96 -2.65
N ILE A 359 -7.38 22.61 -1.88
CA ILE A 359 -8.84 22.38 -1.96
C ILE A 359 -9.38 22.79 -3.33
N THR A 360 -8.95 23.93 -3.87
CA THR A 360 -9.34 24.39 -5.21
C THR A 360 -8.91 23.36 -6.27
N ARG A 361 -7.68 22.85 -6.20
CA ARG A 361 -7.16 21.86 -7.16
C ARG A 361 -7.93 20.55 -7.09
N PHE A 362 -8.30 20.11 -5.89
CA PHE A 362 -9.15 18.94 -5.69
C PHE A 362 -10.52 19.10 -6.37
N ASN A 363 -11.18 20.24 -6.14
CA ASN A 363 -12.47 20.56 -6.76
C ASN A 363 -12.37 20.73 -8.28
N GLU A 364 -11.27 21.31 -8.77
CA GLU A 364 -10.99 21.46 -10.19
C GLU A 364 -10.87 20.10 -10.89
N GLY A 365 -10.18 19.13 -10.27
CA GLY A 365 -10.08 17.77 -10.80
C GLY A 365 -11.46 17.14 -11.00
N TRP A 366 -12.31 17.21 -9.97
CA TRP A 366 -13.71 16.77 -10.09
C TRP A 366 -14.44 17.51 -11.22
N GLY A 367 -14.37 18.84 -11.25
CA GLY A 367 -15.01 19.66 -12.29
C GLY A 367 -14.62 19.23 -13.71
N ARG A 368 -13.31 19.03 -13.96
CA ARG A 368 -12.79 18.60 -15.27
C ARG A 368 -13.31 17.24 -15.68
N LEU A 369 -13.34 16.26 -14.77
CA LEU A 369 -13.91 14.93 -15.06
C LEU A 369 -15.39 15.05 -15.47
N ILE A 370 -16.16 15.86 -14.74
CA ILE A 370 -17.58 16.08 -15.01
C ILE A 370 -17.80 16.76 -16.36
N ASP A 371 -17.02 17.79 -16.68
CA ASP A 371 -17.12 18.48 -17.96
C ASP A 371 -16.89 17.53 -19.14
N HIS A 372 -15.87 16.66 -19.07
CA HIS A 372 -15.62 15.69 -20.13
C HIS A 372 -16.75 14.66 -20.27
N LEU A 373 -17.30 14.18 -19.15
CA LEU A 373 -18.43 13.25 -19.17
C LEU A 373 -19.69 13.89 -19.78
N ILE A 374 -19.96 15.16 -19.45
CA ILE A 374 -21.11 15.90 -20.01
C ILE A 374 -20.91 16.14 -21.51
N THR A 375 -19.73 16.61 -21.92
CA THR A 375 -19.41 16.82 -23.34
C THR A 375 -19.54 15.54 -24.15
N TYR A 376 -19.09 14.40 -23.61
CA TYR A 376 -19.27 13.11 -24.27
C TYR A 376 -20.75 12.70 -24.34
N ALA A 377 -21.51 12.87 -23.25
CA ALA A 377 -22.93 12.54 -23.23
C ALA A 377 -23.74 13.31 -24.29
N LEU A 378 -23.41 14.59 -24.51
CA LEU A 378 -24.07 15.45 -25.50
C LEU A 378 -23.89 14.94 -26.94
N SER A 379 -22.73 14.36 -27.26
CA SER A 379 -22.44 13.84 -28.60
C SER A 379 -22.85 12.38 -28.82
N HIS A 380 -23.20 11.63 -27.76
CA HIS A 380 -23.52 10.19 -27.82
C HIS A 380 -24.96 9.89 -27.39
N THR A 381 -25.89 10.77 -27.74
CA THR A 381 -27.31 10.62 -27.38
C THR A 381 -28.01 9.51 -28.17
N ASP A 382 -27.35 8.88 -29.13
CA ASP A 382 -27.74 7.64 -29.83
C ASP A 382 -27.57 6.39 -28.96
N ASN A 383 -26.82 6.49 -27.86
CA ASN A 383 -26.81 5.49 -26.81
C ASN A 383 -27.86 5.84 -25.73
N PRO A 384 -28.74 4.90 -25.34
CA PRO A 384 -29.85 5.19 -24.43
C PRO A 384 -29.40 5.57 -23.02
N PHE A 385 -28.27 5.05 -22.52
CA PHE A 385 -27.71 5.46 -21.22
C PHE A 385 -27.29 6.93 -21.24
N TRP A 386 -26.54 7.33 -22.27
CA TRP A 386 -26.03 8.70 -22.40
C TRP A 386 -27.12 9.70 -22.73
N ALA A 387 -28.16 9.30 -23.47
CA ALA A 387 -29.35 10.10 -23.69
C ALA A 387 -30.07 10.43 -22.37
N LEU A 388 -30.33 9.42 -21.52
CA LEU A 388 -30.92 9.64 -20.19
C LEU A 388 -30.00 10.43 -19.27
N PHE A 389 -28.70 10.12 -19.27
CA PHE A 389 -27.70 10.86 -18.50
C PHE A 389 -27.77 12.35 -18.83
N ASN A 390 -27.74 12.69 -20.12
CA ASN A 390 -27.80 14.07 -20.56
C ASN A 390 -29.10 14.76 -20.11
N LYS A 391 -30.26 14.09 -20.22
CA LYS A 391 -31.54 14.64 -19.74
C LYS A 391 -31.56 14.95 -18.24
N VAL A 392 -30.91 14.14 -17.42
CA VAL A 392 -30.80 14.39 -15.98
C VAL A 392 -29.88 15.58 -15.71
N ILE A 393 -28.73 15.65 -16.38
CA ILE A 393 -27.72 16.69 -16.12
C ILE A 393 -28.13 18.07 -16.67
N GLU A 394 -28.94 18.12 -17.74
CA GLU A 394 -29.49 19.35 -18.32
C GLU A 394 -30.47 20.08 -17.38
N LYS A 395 -31.03 19.39 -16.38
CA LYS A 395 -31.94 20.01 -15.39
C LYS A 395 -31.22 21.13 -14.64
N GLU A 396 -31.82 22.31 -14.62
CA GLU A 396 -31.23 23.51 -14.01
C GLU A 396 -30.88 23.28 -12.53
N SER A 397 -31.73 22.53 -11.85
CA SER A 397 -31.55 22.16 -10.46
C SER A 397 -30.39 21.18 -10.20
N VAL A 398 -29.88 20.51 -11.24
CA VAL A 398 -28.77 19.54 -11.16
C VAL A 398 -27.42 20.18 -11.54
N LYS A 399 -27.41 21.16 -12.44
CA LYS A 399 -26.17 21.78 -12.99
C LYS A 399 -25.17 22.22 -11.93
N ASN A 400 -25.64 22.84 -10.84
CA ASN A 400 -24.78 23.27 -9.75
C ASN A 400 -24.37 22.12 -8.81
N ALA A 401 -25.28 21.18 -8.56
CA ALA A 401 -25.05 20.07 -7.65
C ALA A 401 -23.94 19.12 -8.15
N VAL A 402 -23.87 18.89 -9.46
CA VAL A 402 -22.86 17.99 -10.06
C VAL A 402 -21.45 18.58 -10.05
N LYS A 403 -21.30 19.90 -9.87
CA LYS A 403 -19.99 20.56 -9.72
C LYS A 403 -19.40 20.42 -8.33
N ILE A 404 -20.20 20.01 -7.35
CA ILE A 404 -19.73 19.74 -5.98
C ILE A 404 -19.28 18.28 -5.90
N PRO A 405 -18.04 18.00 -5.46
CA PRO A 405 -17.55 16.62 -5.36
C PRO A 405 -18.31 15.85 -4.26
N PRO A 406 -18.53 14.53 -4.45
CA PRO A 406 -19.24 13.69 -3.48
C PRO A 406 -18.39 13.30 -2.26
N VAL A 407 -17.16 13.81 -2.16
CA VAL A 407 -16.17 13.56 -1.10
C VAL A 407 -15.49 14.88 -0.73
N GLN A 408 -15.04 15.01 0.52
CA GLN A 408 -14.37 16.22 1.03
C GLN A 408 -12.92 15.94 1.38
N LEU A 409 -12.04 16.89 1.03
CA LEU A 409 -10.62 16.85 1.37
C LEU A 409 -10.36 17.68 2.63
N ARG A 410 -9.72 17.06 3.63
CA ARG A 410 -9.16 17.74 4.79
C ARG A 410 -7.68 18.02 4.55
N VAL A 411 -7.28 19.26 4.78
CA VAL A 411 -5.89 19.72 4.64
C VAL A 411 -5.41 20.25 5.99
N ILE A 412 -4.15 19.92 6.33
CA ILE A 412 -3.44 20.45 7.49
C ILE A 412 -2.00 20.74 7.07
N THR A 413 -1.55 21.97 7.30
CA THR A 413 -0.17 22.37 7.02
C THR A 413 0.52 22.83 8.31
N LEU A 414 1.75 22.38 8.53
CA LEU A 414 2.62 22.85 9.59
C LEU A 414 3.77 23.67 9.02
N LYS A 415 4.19 24.71 9.74
CA LYS A 415 5.33 25.58 9.41
C LYS A 415 6.21 25.78 10.64
N LYS A 416 7.54 25.76 10.44
CA LYS A 416 8.51 26.30 11.40
C LYS A 416 9.45 27.30 10.72
N GLU A 417 9.93 28.29 11.46
CA GLU A 417 11.03 29.15 11.04
C GLU A 417 12.37 28.50 11.41
N ASN A 418 13.38 28.63 10.55
CA ASN A 418 14.65 27.92 10.65
C ASN A 418 15.45 28.35 11.90
N GLU A 419 15.23 27.68 13.03
CA GLU A 419 16.26 27.47 14.05
C GLU A 419 17.13 26.26 13.66
N VAL A 420 18.29 26.08 14.31
CA VAL A 420 19.15 24.90 14.10
C VAL A 420 18.30 23.65 14.31
N SER A 421 18.03 22.91 13.23
CA SER A 421 17.16 21.74 13.26
C SER A 421 17.83 20.62 14.06
N ASN A 422 17.23 20.27 15.20
CA ASN A 422 17.60 19.06 15.93
C ASN A 422 17.01 17.84 15.20
N TYR A 423 17.62 16.68 15.36
CA TYR A 423 17.23 15.46 14.67
C TYR A 423 15.85 14.91 15.04
N GLU A 424 15.28 15.42 16.13
CA GLU A 424 13.93 15.10 16.58
C GLU A 424 12.86 15.95 15.88
N GLU A 425 13.25 16.97 15.11
CA GLU A 425 12.32 17.92 14.51
C GLU A 425 11.31 17.23 13.60
N PHE A 426 11.77 16.29 12.78
CA PHE A 426 10.89 15.53 11.89
C PHE A 426 9.83 14.74 12.66
N ASP A 427 10.23 13.97 13.69
CA ASP A 427 9.32 13.22 14.56
C ASP A 427 8.28 14.14 15.22
N ASN A 428 8.75 15.22 15.84
CA ASN A 428 7.88 16.19 16.53
C ASN A 428 6.83 16.77 15.58
N ARG A 429 7.22 17.14 14.36
CA ARG A 429 6.30 17.68 13.35
C ARG A 429 5.32 16.66 12.82
N TYR A 430 5.79 15.44 12.57
CA TYR A 430 4.88 14.40 12.11
C TYR A 430 3.84 14.07 13.18
N ARG A 431 4.23 13.97 14.45
CA ARG A 431 3.31 13.76 15.58
C ARG A 431 2.32 14.90 15.75
N GLU A 432 2.77 16.15 15.62
CA GLU A 432 1.89 17.32 15.62
C GLU A 432 0.84 17.25 14.48
N LEU A 433 1.27 16.87 13.27
CA LEU A 433 0.40 16.71 12.11
C LEU A 433 -0.66 15.64 12.37
N VAL A 434 -0.24 14.47 12.86
CA VAL A 434 -1.14 13.35 13.20
C VAL A 434 -2.13 13.75 14.30
N SER A 435 -1.67 14.45 15.34
CA SER A 435 -2.53 14.95 16.42
C SER A 435 -3.60 15.91 15.90
N ASN A 436 -3.22 16.85 15.02
CA ASN A 436 -4.15 17.77 14.39
C ASN A 436 -5.18 17.06 13.51
N PHE A 437 -4.79 15.99 12.81
CA PHE A 437 -5.74 15.14 12.09
C PHE A 437 -6.71 14.43 13.04
N LYS A 438 -6.21 13.80 14.11
CA LYS A 438 -7.05 13.11 15.11
C LYS A 438 -8.06 14.08 15.72
N ARG A 439 -7.65 15.30 16.06
CA ARG A 439 -8.54 16.36 16.56
C ARG A 439 -9.60 16.75 15.54
N LYS A 440 -9.24 16.97 14.27
CA LYS A 440 -10.22 17.28 13.21
C LYS A 440 -11.16 16.10 12.89
N LYS A 441 -10.75 14.85 13.15
CA LYS A 441 -11.56 13.63 12.95
C LYS A 441 -12.68 13.45 13.98
N LEU A 442 -12.63 14.17 15.11
CA LEU A 442 -13.72 14.18 16.11
C LEU A 442 -15.05 14.72 15.56
N SER A 443 -15.00 15.54 14.51
CA SER A 443 -16.17 16.00 13.78
C SER A 443 -16.19 15.41 12.37
N LYS A 444 -17.28 14.71 12.04
CA LYS A 444 -17.51 14.13 10.71
C LYS A 444 -18.62 14.91 10.03
N VAL A 445 -18.26 15.66 8.99
CA VAL A 445 -19.21 16.38 8.13
C VAL A 445 -19.47 15.54 6.88
N SER A 446 -20.73 15.22 6.62
CA SER A 446 -21.12 14.48 5.43
C SER A 446 -21.01 15.37 4.18
N PRO A 447 -20.44 14.90 3.06
CA PRO A 447 -20.40 15.68 1.80
C PRO A 447 -21.77 16.18 1.33
N HIS A 448 -22.82 15.44 1.67
CA HIS A 448 -24.22 15.72 1.32
C HIS A 448 -24.71 17.06 1.88
N THR A 449 -24.09 17.58 2.95
CA THR A 449 -24.47 18.88 3.54
C THR A 449 -24.03 20.07 2.69
N GLN A 450 -23.16 19.87 1.70
CA GLN A 450 -22.74 20.92 0.77
C GLN A 450 -23.77 21.20 -0.33
N LEU A 451 -24.74 20.30 -0.52
CA LEU A 451 -25.81 20.49 -1.48
C LEU A 451 -26.90 21.38 -0.87
N SER A 452 -27.26 22.46 -1.57
CA SER A 452 -28.39 23.32 -1.18
C SER A 452 -29.70 22.55 -1.41
N ASN A 453 -30.22 21.94 -0.35
CA ASN A 453 -31.18 20.83 -0.43
C ASN A 453 -32.64 21.16 -0.79
N TYR A 454 -33.03 22.37 -1.21
CA TYR A 454 -34.46 22.68 -1.11
C TYR A 454 -35.38 22.17 -2.22
N ASN A 455 -34.97 22.01 -3.49
CA ASN A 455 -35.96 21.74 -4.56
C ASN A 455 -35.49 20.95 -5.79
N TYR A 456 -34.28 20.38 -5.85
CA TYR A 456 -33.84 19.78 -7.13
C TYR A 456 -34.61 18.55 -7.57
N TYR A 457 -35.22 17.83 -6.61
CA TYR A 457 -36.08 16.70 -6.91
C TYR A 457 -37.39 17.09 -7.63
N ILE A 458 -37.78 18.38 -7.66
CA ILE A 458 -39.00 18.83 -8.34
C ILE A 458 -38.95 18.47 -9.83
N ASP A 459 -37.76 18.48 -10.43
CA ASP A 459 -37.58 18.21 -11.87
C ASP A 459 -37.23 16.75 -12.17
N SER A 460 -37.56 15.80 -11.27
CA SER A 460 -37.20 14.39 -11.44
C SER A 460 -37.77 13.81 -12.72
N ILE A 461 -36.99 12.97 -13.39
CA ILE A 461 -37.42 12.18 -14.54
C ILE A 461 -38.07 10.90 -14.01
N GLY A 462 -39.37 10.78 -14.22
CA GLY A 462 -40.22 9.69 -13.72
C GLY A 462 -41.15 10.09 -12.59
N GLU A 463 -42.13 9.24 -12.32
CA GLU A 463 -43.23 9.55 -11.41
C GLU A 463 -42.90 9.24 -9.94
N THR A 464 -43.42 10.08 -9.04
CA THR A 464 -43.38 9.87 -7.59
C THR A 464 -44.74 10.19 -6.97
N LYS A 465 -45.20 9.33 -6.06
CA LYS A 465 -46.49 9.50 -5.35
C LYS A 465 -46.34 10.21 -4.00
N ARG A 466 -45.12 10.48 -3.55
CA ARG A 466 -44.80 10.98 -2.19
C ARG A 466 -43.85 12.18 -2.16
N GLY A 467 -43.84 12.97 -3.24
CA GLY A 467 -43.02 14.17 -3.39
C GLY A 467 -41.65 13.89 -4.00
N PHE A 468 -40.86 12.99 -3.40
CA PHE A 468 -39.60 12.51 -3.98
C PHE A 468 -39.29 11.08 -3.56
N GLU A 469 -38.38 10.45 -4.29
CA GLU A 469 -37.87 9.11 -3.98
C GLU A 469 -36.41 9.20 -3.56
N TYR A 470 -35.99 8.40 -2.58
CA TYR A 470 -34.56 8.29 -2.27
C TYR A 470 -33.82 7.50 -3.35
N CYS A 471 -32.57 7.89 -3.62
CA CYS A 471 -31.69 7.14 -4.46
C CYS A 471 -31.40 5.75 -3.87
N SER A 472 -31.62 4.73 -4.70
CA SER A 472 -31.42 3.30 -4.38
C SER A 472 -29.95 2.88 -4.21
N ILE A 473 -28.99 3.78 -4.46
CA ILE A 473 -27.54 3.51 -4.36
C ILE A 473 -26.95 4.16 -3.11
N CYS A 474 -27.28 5.43 -2.84
CA CYS A 474 -26.73 6.13 -1.68
C CYS A 474 -27.64 6.13 -0.46
N GLY A 475 -28.95 5.92 -0.63
CA GLY A 475 -29.94 5.95 0.44
C GLY A 475 -30.16 7.33 1.09
N VAL A 476 -29.45 8.37 0.67
CA VAL A 476 -29.46 9.69 1.33
C VAL A 476 -30.05 10.79 0.44
N LEU A 477 -29.61 10.89 -0.81
CA LEU A 477 -30.08 11.95 -1.72
C LEU A 477 -31.39 11.57 -2.43
N PRO A 478 -32.28 12.53 -2.70
CA PRO A 478 -33.36 12.37 -3.68
C PRO A 478 -32.87 11.86 -5.04
N ALA A 479 -33.66 11.00 -5.66
CA ALA A 479 -33.44 10.48 -6.99
C ALA A 479 -33.93 11.48 -8.05
N MET A 480 -33.13 11.67 -9.09
CA MET A 480 -33.46 12.46 -10.28
C MET A 480 -33.87 11.60 -11.47
N LEU A 481 -33.50 10.32 -11.45
CA LEU A 481 -33.92 9.33 -12.43
C LEU A 481 -34.64 8.22 -11.68
N ILE A 482 -35.93 8.04 -11.95
CA ILE A 482 -36.81 7.04 -11.33
C ILE A 482 -37.28 6.11 -12.45
N LEU A 483 -36.66 4.93 -12.55
CA LEU A 483 -36.97 3.97 -13.61
C LEU A 483 -38.20 3.13 -13.24
N PRO A 484 -39.07 2.79 -14.22
CA PRO A 484 -40.20 1.90 -13.99
C PRO A 484 -39.71 0.49 -13.65
N LYS A 485 -40.52 -0.23 -12.87
CA LYS A 485 -40.25 -1.63 -12.52
C LYS A 485 -40.69 -2.59 -13.63
N ASP A 486 -41.76 -2.25 -14.33
CA ASP A 486 -42.31 -3.07 -15.42
C ASP A 486 -41.41 -2.97 -16.65
N GLU A 487 -41.05 -4.11 -17.23
CA GLU A 487 -40.13 -4.16 -18.37
C GLU A 487 -40.75 -3.63 -19.66
N ASN A 488 -42.07 -3.75 -19.83
CA ASN A 488 -42.77 -3.23 -21.01
C ASN A 488 -42.87 -1.71 -20.95
N GLU A 489 -43.08 -1.15 -19.75
CA GLU A 489 -43.04 0.30 -19.50
C GLU A 489 -41.62 0.86 -19.64
N TYR A 490 -40.58 0.06 -19.39
CA TYR A 490 -39.18 0.51 -19.39
C TYR A 490 -38.74 1.09 -20.74
N LYS A 491 -38.95 0.36 -21.85
CA LYS A 491 -38.57 0.85 -23.19
C LYS A 491 -39.30 2.14 -23.52
N LYS A 492 -40.63 2.14 -23.33
CA LYS A 492 -41.47 3.30 -23.59
C LYS A 492 -41.04 4.52 -22.79
N PHE A 493 -40.75 4.34 -21.49
CA PHE A 493 -40.24 5.40 -20.62
C PHE A 493 -38.95 6.02 -21.15
N VAL A 494 -37.99 5.20 -21.56
CA VAL A 494 -36.71 5.67 -22.11
C VAL A 494 -36.95 6.48 -23.38
N GLU A 495 -37.76 5.98 -24.30
CA GLU A 495 -38.03 6.64 -25.58
C GLU A 495 -38.79 7.96 -25.39
N GLU A 496 -39.79 8.00 -24.50
CA GLU A 496 -40.58 9.20 -24.18
C GLU A 496 -39.72 10.33 -23.60
N HIS A 497 -38.84 10.01 -22.64
CA HIS A 497 -38.05 11.04 -21.94
C HIS A 497 -36.80 11.47 -22.72
N THR A 498 -36.28 10.60 -23.59
CA THR A 498 -35.14 10.93 -24.46
C THR A 498 -35.58 11.55 -25.80
N GLY A 499 -36.80 11.28 -26.25
CA GLY A 499 -37.33 11.69 -27.55
C GLY A 499 -36.73 10.90 -28.72
N LYS A 500 -36.23 9.68 -28.47
CA LYS A 500 -35.56 8.83 -29.46
C LYS A 500 -36.05 7.38 -29.39
N GLN A 501 -36.00 6.68 -30.51
CA GLN A 501 -36.29 5.25 -30.58
C GLN A 501 -35.00 4.44 -30.45
N PHE A 502 -35.07 3.32 -29.74
CA PHE A 502 -33.93 2.41 -29.57
C PHE A 502 -34.34 0.97 -29.92
N ASN A 503 -33.40 0.20 -30.45
CA ASN A 503 -33.64 -1.22 -30.72
C ASN A 503 -33.61 -2.04 -29.41
N ASP A 504 -34.08 -3.28 -29.48
CA ASP A 504 -34.22 -4.13 -28.27
C ASP A 504 -32.86 -4.47 -27.66
N ASP A 505 -31.82 -4.68 -28.47
CA ASP A 505 -30.45 -4.94 -27.99
C ASP A 505 -29.87 -3.75 -27.19
N GLN A 506 -30.13 -2.52 -27.64
CA GLN A 506 -29.71 -1.31 -26.94
C GLN A 506 -30.44 -1.15 -25.60
N ILE A 507 -31.73 -1.50 -25.55
CA ILE A 507 -32.51 -1.47 -24.32
C ILE A 507 -32.03 -2.55 -23.35
N GLU A 508 -31.70 -3.74 -23.83
CA GLU A 508 -31.19 -4.82 -22.97
C GLU A 508 -29.79 -4.47 -22.42
N ALA A 509 -28.91 -3.92 -23.25
CA ALA A 509 -27.64 -3.37 -22.80
C ALA A 509 -27.82 -2.24 -21.77
N LEU A 510 -28.86 -1.41 -21.92
CA LEU A 510 -29.23 -0.40 -20.94
C LEU A 510 -29.66 -1.04 -19.61
N LYS A 511 -30.50 -2.09 -19.61
CA LYS A 511 -30.95 -2.77 -18.38
C LYS A 511 -29.79 -3.36 -17.57
N ALA A 512 -28.76 -3.87 -18.25
CA ALA A 512 -27.53 -4.33 -17.61
C ALA A 512 -26.81 -3.19 -16.87
N ILE A 513 -26.86 -1.96 -17.41
CA ILE A 513 -26.28 -0.77 -16.79
C ILE A 513 -27.23 -0.19 -15.74
N LEU A 514 -28.47 0.15 -16.09
CA LEU A 514 -29.53 0.72 -15.26
C LEU A 514 -30.67 -0.28 -15.14
N SER A 515 -30.78 -0.98 -14.01
CA SER A 515 -31.77 -2.04 -13.88
C SER A 515 -33.19 -1.49 -13.68
N PRO A 516 -34.24 -2.20 -14.13
CA PRO A 516 -35.63 -1.81 -13.89
C PRO A 516 -35.90 -1.53 -12.40
N GLY A 517 -36.62 -0.44 -12.12
CA GLY A 517 -36.92 0.03 -10.77
C GLY A 517 -35.78 0.75 -10.05
N GLU A 518 -34.59 0.89 -10.63
CA GLU A 518 -33.51 1.66 -10.03
C GLU A 518 -33.84 3.16 -9.96
N LYS A 519 -33.35 3.79 -8.89
CA LYS A 519 -33.55 5.21 -8.58
C LYS A 519 -32.21 5.86 -8.31
N LEU A 520 -31.81 6.85 -9.11
CA LEU A 520 -30.46 7.43 -9.05
C LEU A 520 -30.50 8.94 -8.77
N CYS A 521 -29.70 9.38 -7.79
CA CYS A 521 -29.35 10.79 -7.63
C CYS A 521 -28.23 11.17 -8.62
N PRO A 522 -27.95 12.47 -8.83
CA PRO A 522 -26.94 12.92 -9.79
C PRO A 522 -25.54 12.33 -9.53
N TRP A 523 -25.07 12.32 -8.28
CA TRP A 523 -23.77 11.74 -7.94
C TRP A 523 -23.67 10.24 -8.22
N CYS A 524 -24.73 9.48 -7.95
CA CYS A 524 -24.71 8.04 -8.21
C CYS A 524 -24.85 7.73 -9.71
N LEU A 525 -25.55 8.58 -10.47
CA LEU A 525 -25.60 8.49 -11.92
C LEU A 525 -24.23 8.79 -12.56
N ILE A 526 -23.51 9.81 -12.06
CA ILE A 526 -22.12 10.08 -12.46
C ILE A 526 -21.20 8.90 -12.12
N LYS A 527 -21.32 8.34 -10.91
CA LYS A 527 -20.58 7.13 -10.51
C LYS A 527 -20.81 5.98 -11.50
N ARG A 528 -22.08 5.76 -11.90
CA ARG A 528 -22.46 4.77 -12.91
C ARG A 528 -21.84 5.09 -14.27
N ALA A 529 -21.85 6.36 -14.70
CA ALA A 529 -21.25 6.81 -15.96
C ALA A 529 -19.73 6.57 -16.00
N ILE A 530 -19.01 6.86 -14.91
CA ILE A 530 -17.59 6.52 -14.78
C ILE A 530 -17.37 5.01 -14.91
N GLY A 531 -18.23 4.19 -14.31
CA GLY A 531 -18.18 2.73 -14.46
C GLY A 531 -18.53 2.21 -15.87
N VAL A 532 -19.23 3.00 -16.70
CA VAL A 532 -19.52 2.67 -18.11
C VAL A 532 -18.34 3.05 -19.00
N ARG A 533 -17.69 4.20 -18.74
CA ARG A 533 -16.53 4.70 -19.49
C ARG A 533 -15.39 5.08 -18.54
N PRO A 534 -14.67 4.09 -17.97
CA PRO A 534 -13.64 4.35 -16.98
C PRO A 534 -12.44 5.14 -17.51
N GLU A 535 -12.18 5.10 -18.82
CA GLU A 535 -11.07 5.84 -19.44
C GLU A 535 -11.15 7.37 -19.27
N PHE A 536 -12.33 7.94 -18.95
CA PHE A 536 -12.45 9.36 -18.62
C PHE A 536 -11.65 9.76 -17.38
N LEU A 537 -11.39 8.81 -16.48
CA LEU A 537 -10.53 9.03 -15.32
C LEU A 537 -9.09 9.39 -15.72
N ARG A 538 -8.67 9.13 -16.97
CA ARG A 538 -7.37 9.55 -17.49
C ARG A 538 -7.11 11.05 -17.36
N VAL A 539 -8.15 11.88 -17.43
CA VAL A 539 -8.05 13.35 -17.19
C VAL A 539 -7.43 13.63 -15.81
N LEU A 540 -7.72 12.81 -14.81
CA LEU A 540 -7.16 12.93 -13.47
C LEU A 540 -5.75 12.35 -13.37
N ILE A 541 -5.42 11.37 -14.20
CA ILE A 541 -4.11 10.69 -14.19
C ILE A 541 -3.03 11.53 -14.86
N THR A 542 -3.31 12.09 -16.04
CA THR A 542 -2.33 12.84 -16.83
C THR A 542 -2.45 14.35 -16.67
N SER A 543 -3.53 14.86 -16.06
CA SER A 543 -3.88 16.28 -16.03
C SER A 543 -4.10 16.92 -17.41
N GLU A 544 -4.21 16.12 -18.47
CA GLU A 544 -4.43 16.56 -19.86
C GLU A 544 -5.89 16.37 -20.27
N ASP A 545 -6.39 17.26 -21.14
CA ASP A 545 -7.72 17.12 -21.73
C ASP A 545 -7.74 16.00 -22.78
N LEU A 546 -8.85 15.28 -22.85
CA LEU A 546 -9.05 14.21 -23.82
C LEU A 546 -9.55 14.81 -25.14
N ARG A 547 -8.64 15.02 -26.10
CA ARG A 547 -8.95 15.64 -27.41
C ARG A 547 -9.68 14.72 -28.39
N SER A 548 -9.56 13.40 -28.24
CA SER A 548 -10.25 12.39 -29.05
C SER A 548 -10.64 11.18 -28.21
N PHE A 549 -11.80 10.59 -28.52
CA PHE A 549 -12.32 9.40 -27.87
C PHE A 549 -12.30 8.24 -28.87
N GLU A 550 -11.43 7.26 -28.64
CA GLU A 550 -11.67 5.93 -29.20
C GLU A 550 -12.73 5.26 -28.33
N GLU A 551 -13.82 4.80 -28.94
CA GLU A 551 -14.81 4.02 -28.21
C GLU A 551 -14.24 2.67 -27.81
N LYS A 552 -14.16 2.44 -26.50
CA LYS A 552 -13.65 1.20 -25.92
C LYS A 552 -14.80 0.46 -25.26
N ASP A 553 -14.99 -0.81 -25.62
CA ASP A 553 -15.90 -1.69 -24.90
C ASP A 553 -15.20 -2.19 -23.63
N VAL A 554 -15.56 -1.62 -22.48
CA VAL A 554 -14.93 -1.97 -21.21
C VAL A 554 -15.80 -2.93 -20.41
N PHE A 555 -15.24 -4.09 -20.06
CA PHE A 555 -15.90 -5.11 -19.26
C PHE A 555 -15.48 -5.04 -17.79
N ILE A 556 -16.44 -4.77 -16.90
CA ILE A 556 -16.30 -4.92 -15.46
C ILE A 556 -17.27 -6.01 -15.01
N PRO A 557 -16.80 -7.05 -14.29
CA PRO A 557 -17.65 -8.15 -13.84
C PRO A 557 -18.70 -7.66 -12.85
N SER A 558 -19.75 -8.45 -12.67
CA SER A 558 -20.67 -8.34 -11.53
C SER A 558 -20.24 -9.29 -10.41
N VAL A 559 -20.82 -9.13 -9.22
CA VAL A 559 -20.63 -10.11 -8.13
C VAL A 559 -21.08 -11.52 -8.53
N SER A 560 -22.05 -11.62 -9.44
CA SER A 560 -22.54 -12.87 -10.01
C SER A 560 -21.46 -13.53 -10.88
N HIS A 561 -20.75 -12.77 -11.71
CA HIS A 561 -19.64 -13.33 -12.50
C HIS A 561 -18.57 -13.99 -11.59
N VAL A 562 -18.25 -13.35 -10.46
CA VAL A 562 -17.28 -13.89 -9.50
C VAL A 562 -17.84 -15.10 -8.73
N ALA A 563 -19.11 -15.07 -8.32
CA ALA A 563 -19.77 -16.20 -7.66
C ALA A 563 -19.81 -17.46 -8.55
N PHE A 564 -20.06 -17.28 -9.85
CA PHE A 564 -20.15 -18.36 -10.83
C PHE A 564 -18.80 -18.73 -11.47
N TYR A 565 -17.67 -18.27 -10.91
CA TYR A 565 -16.30 -18.56 -11.37
C TYR A 565 -16.08 -20.04 -11.70
N LYS A 566 -16.50 -20.96 -10.80
CA LYS A 566 -16.36 -22.41 -11.00
C LYS A 566 -17.08 -22.93 -12.24
N LYS A 567 -18.21 -22.31 -12.59
CA LYS A 567 -18.95 -22.69 -13.80
C LYS A 567 -18.14 -22.33 -15.03
N PHE A 568 -17.59 -21.12 -15.06
CA PHE A 568 -16.73 -20.68 -16.15
C PHE A 568 -15.47 -21.56 -16.27
N GLU A 569 -14.85 -21.96 -15.16
CA GLU A 569 -13.72 -22.90 -15.20
C GLU A 569 -14.11 -24.23 -15.87
N LYS A 570 -15.29 -24.80 -15.56
CA LYS A 570 -15.78 -26.01 -16.24
C LYS A 570 -16.03 -25.77 -17.74
N LEU A 571 -16.63 -24.64 -18.10
CA LEU A 571 -16.93 -24.29 -19.50
C LEU A 571 -15.65 -24.10 -20.34
N LYS A 572 -14.47 -23.92 -19.73
CA LYS A 572 -13.19 -23.93 -20.47
C LYS A 572 -12.92 -25.28 -21.13
N GLU A 573 -13.34 -26.37 -20.50
CA GLU A 573 -13.08 -27.74 -20.96
C GLU A 573 -14.07 -28.19 -22.05
N ASP A 574 -15.22 -27.51 -22.15
CA ASP A 574 -16.27 -27.83 -23.13
C ASP A 574 -15.90 -27.38 -24.55
N ASN A 575 -16.38 -28.07 -25.59
CA ASN A 575 -16.13 -27.76 -27.00
C ASN A 575 -16.94 -26.56 -27.55
N ILE A 576 -17.24 -25.56 -26.71
CA ILE A 576 -18.03 -24.37 -27.09
C ILE A 576 -17.10 -23.29 -27.65
N ILE A 577 -17.48 -22.68 -28.78
CA ILE A 577 -16.82 -21.49 -29.36
C ILE A 577 -17.80 -20.32 -29.30
N ASN A 578 -17.40 -19.26 -28.60
CA ASN A 578 -18.14 -18.00 -28.45
C ASN A 578 -17.12 -16.86 -28.24
N PRO A 579 -16.49 -16.35 -29.31
CA PRO A 579 -15.52 -15.27 -29.20
C PRO A 579 -16.21 -13.96 -28.78
N ASP A 580 -15.50 -13.14 -28.00
CA ASP A 580 -15.96 -11.78 -27.69
C ASP A 580 -15.55 -10.80 -28.81
N LYS A 581 -15.97 -9.53 -28.70
CA LYS A 581 -15.54 -8.47 -29.61
C LYS A 581 -14.03 -8.28 -29.52
N GLU A 582 -13.37 -8.10 -30.67
CA GLU A 582 -11.90 -7.98 -30.75
C GLU A 582 -11.32 -6.86 -29.87
N ASN A 583 -12.07 -5.77 -29.67
CA ASN A 583 -11.61 -4.58 -28.93
C ASN A 583 -12.09 -4.52 -27.46
N THR A 584 -12.62 -5.61 -26.90
CA THR A 584 -13.06 -5.62 -25.49
C THR A 584 -11.86 -5.58 -24.54
N ILE A 585 -11.90 -4.63 -23.60
CA ILE A 585 -10.89 -4.49 -22.55
C ILE A 585 -11.56 -4.80 -21.21
N SER A 586 -11.05 -5.77 -20.46
CA SER A 586 -11.61 -6.09 -19.14
C SER A 586 -10.73 -5.58 -18.01
N LEU A 587 -11.37 -5.05 -16.96
CA LEU A 587 -10.72 -4.77 -15.68
C LEU A 587 -10.59 -6.03 -14.79
N TRP A 588 -11.15 -7.16 -15.22
CA TRP A 588 -11.03 -8.43 -14.51
C TRP A 588 -9.94 -9.27 -15.15
N LYS A 589 -8.78 -9.38 -14.50
CA LYS A 589 -7.62 -10.08 -15.05
C LYS A 589 -7.93 -11.52 -15.48
N TYR A 590 -8.86 -12.18 -14.80
CA TYR A 590 -9.35 -13.50 -15.16
C TYR A 590 -9.84 -13.60 -16.62
N TYR A 591 -10.47 -12.55 -17.14
CA TYR A 591 -10.90 -12.48 -18.55
C TYR A 591 -9.72 -12.69 -19.51
N GLU A 592 -8.57 -12.08 -19.22
CA GLU A 592 -7.38 -12.24 -20.08
C GLU A 592 -6.78 -13.64 -19.99
N THR A 593 -6.99 -14.36 -18.89
CA THR A 593 -6.57 -15.77 -18.72
C THR A 593 -7.55 -16.76 -19.36
N TYR A 594 -8.72 -16.31 -19.79
CA TYR A 594 -9.74 -17.15 -20.43
C TYR A 594 -9.46 -17.31 -21.93
N PRO A 595 -9.70 -18.51 -22.52
CA PRO A 595 -9.47 -18.78 -23.94
C PRO A 595 -10.19 -17.76 -24.84
N ILE A 596 -9.46 -17.17 -25.80
CA ILE A 596 -9.91 -16.02 -26.61
C ILE A 596 -11.21 -16.37 -27.35
N GLU A 597 -11.27 -17.54 -27.95
CA GLU A 597 -12.39 -18.09 -28.70
C GLU A 597 -13.63 -18.41 -27.85
N LYS A 598 -13.55 -18.25 -26.52
CA LYS A 598 -14.65 -18.51 -25.57
C LYS A 598 -15.00 -17.29 -24.70
N ARG A 599 -14.32 -16.16 -24.85
CA ARG A 599 -14.49 -14.99 -23.97
C ARG A 599 -15.89 -14.38 -24.01
N GLY A 600 -16.65 -14.58 -25.09
CA GLY A 600 -18.05 -14.16 -25.18
C GLY A 600 -18.93 -14.81 -24.11
N LEU A 601 -18.57 -15.99 -23.60
CA LEU A 601 -19.28 -16.62 -22.47
C LEU A 601 -19.21 -15.79 -21.20
N LEU A 602 -18.12 -15.06 -20.97
CA LEU A 602 -17.95 -14.19 -19.80
C LEU A 602 -18.80 -12.91 -19.87
N ARG A 603 -19.32 -12.57 -21.06
CA ARG A 603 -20.21 -11.42 -21.25
C ARG A 603 -21.66 -11.74 -20.93
N GLU A 604 -22.02 -13.02 -20.90
CA GLU A 604 -23.37 -13.46 -20.58
C GLU A 604 -23.68 -13.20 -19.11
N ASN A 605 -24.86 -12.67 -18.82
CA ASN A 605 -25.28 -12.44 -17.44
C ASN A 605 -25.60 -13.78 -16.75
N PRO A 606 -24.83 -14.21 -15.73
CA PRO A 606 -25.08 -15.49 -15.07
C PRO A 606 -26.46 -15.59 -14.42
N GLU A 607 -27.06 -14.46 -14.03
CA GLU A 607 -28.38 -14.42 -13.40
C GLU A 607 -29.50 -14.78 -14.39
N GLU A 608 -29.34 -14.46 -15.67
CA GLU A 608 -30.30 -14.80 -16.73
C GLU A 608 -30.15 -16.27 -17.17
N LYS A 609 -28.93 -16.80 -17.15
CA LYS A 609 -28.66 -18.21 -17.49
C LYS A 609 -29.21 -19.19 -16.45
N GLY A 610 -29.44 -18.73 -15.22
CA GLY A 610 -30.13 -19.49 -14.19
C GLY A 610 -29.42 -20.78 -13.79
N TRP A 611 -28.08 -20.77 -13.75
CA TRP A 611 -27.28 -21.95 -13.39
C TRP A 611 -27.56 -22.39 -11.95
N LYS A 612 -28.22 -23.55 -11.80
CA LYS A 612 -28.59 -24.14 -10.50
C LYS A 612 -27.55 -25.11 -9.95
N ASP A 613 -26.45 -25.37 -10.66
CA ASP A 613 -25.43 -26.35 -10.26
C ASP A 613 -24.23 -25.72 -9.51
N VAL A 614 -24.30 -24.42 -9.21
CA VAL A 614 -23.23 -23.66 -8.54
C VAL A 614 -23.84 -22.78 -7.46
N SER A 615 -23.08 -22.54 -6.39
CA SER A 615 -23.49 -21.67 -5.30
C SER A 615 -23.65 -20.22 -5.78
N PRO A 616 -24.75 -19.53 -5.43
CA PRO A 616 -24.97 -18.12 -5.75
C PRO A 616 -24.30 -17.16 -4.76
N TYR A 617 -23.23 -17.59 -4.07
CA TYR A 617 -22.52 -16.79 -3.09
C TYR A 617 -21.14 -16.36 -3.60
N TYR A 618 -20.70 -15.18 -3.20
CA TYR A 618 -19.34 -14.68 -3.38
C TYR A 618 -18.73 -14.36 -2.01
N ALA A 619 -17.40 -14.28 -1.94
CA ALA A 619 -16.68 -13.79 -0.78
C ALA A 619 -16.27 -12.33 -0.99
N LEU A 620 -16.78 -11.43 -0.16
CA LEU A 620 -16.23 -10.09 0.00
C LEU A 620 -15.10 -10.16 1.01
N VAL A 621 -13.90 -9.80 0.57
CA VAL A 621 -12.69 -9.83 1.38
C VAL A 621 -12.23 -8.42 1.65
N ARG A 622 -12.14 -8.05 2.92
CA ARG A 622 -11.51 -6.81 3.35
C ARG A 622 -10.35 -7.13 4.28
N ALA A 623 -9.22 -6.47 4.07
CA ALA A 623 -8.05 -6.55 4.92
C ALA A 623 -7.61 -5.16 5.36
N ASP A 624 -7.13 -5.06 6.60
CA ASP A 624 -6.61 -3.82 7.19
C ASP A 624 -5.37 -4.15 8.04
N THR A 625 -4.34 -3.31 7.92
CA THR A 625 -3.08 -3.47 8.67
C THR A 625 -3.25 -2.94 10.09
N ASP A 626 -3.01 -3.83 11.05
CA ASP A 626 -3.23 -3.51 12.46
C ASP A 626 -2.21 -2.47 12.95
N TYR A 627 -2.73 -1.39 13.53
CA TYR A 627 -1.92 -0.31 14.11
C TYR A 627 -0.97 0.40 13.14
N LEU A 628 -1.22 0.45 11.82
CA LEU A 628 -0.33 1.16 10.89
C LEU A 628 -0.12 2.63 11.29
N GLY A 629 -1.18 3.33 11.70
CA GLY A 629 -1.06 4.73 12.14
C GLY A 629 -0.14 4.90 13.35
N ASP A 630 -0.15 3.93 14.28
CA ASP A 630 0.73 3.92 15.45
C ASP A 630 2.17 3.54 15.05
N LEU A 631 2.35 2.61 14.11
CA LEU A 631 3.64 2.27 13.53
C LEU A 631 4.31 3.49 12.87
N LEU A 632 3.54 4.28 12.13
CA LEU A 632 4.01 5.53 11.53
C LEU A 632 4.34 6.62 12.57
N GLU A 633 3.85 6.49 13.82
CA GLU A 633 4.22 7.33 14.96
C GLU A 633 5.37 6.75 15.81
N GLY A 634 6.00 5.64 15.37
CA GLY A 634 7.12 4.98 16.03
C GLY A 634 6.72 4.14 17.25
N LYS A 635 5.42 3.95 17.48
CA LYS A 635 4.91 3.20 18.64
C LYS A 635 5.09 1.70 18.46
N VAL A 636 5.16 0.99 19.57
CA VAL A 636 5.35 -0.47 19.59
C VAL A 636 4.05 -1.28 19.77
N THR A 637 2.88 -0.62 19.73
CA THR A 637 1.56 -1.29 19.72
C THR A 637 1.40 -2.35 18.63
N PRO A 638 1.94 -2.20 17.38
CA PRO A 638 1.85 -3.25 16.38
C PRO A 638 2.51 -4.57 16.81
N TYR A 639 3.63 -4.49 17.55
CA TYR A 639 4.37 -5.67 18.02
C TYR A 639 3.74 -6.32 19.27
N LEU A 640 3.02 -5.53 20.06
CA LEU A 640 2.47 -5.93 21.36
C LEU A 640 0.94 -5.86 21.37
N ALA A 641 0.29 -6.06 20.22
CA ALA A 641 -1.15 -5.85 20.05
C ALA A 641 -1.97 -6.67 21.08
N GLY A 642 -2.70 -5.97 21.95
CA GLY A 642 -3.51 -6.54 23.04
C GLY A 642 -2.79 -6.69 24.38
N ILE A 643 -1.45 -6.78 24.37
CA ILE A 643 -0.65 -6.59 25.58
C ILE A 643 -0.63 -5.10 25.95
N ILE A 644 -0.50 -4.24 24.94
CA ILE A 644 -0.74 -2.80 25.04
C ILE A 644 -1.60 -2.34 23.86
N ASP A 645 -2.28 -1.22 24.08
CA ASP A 645 -3.13 -0.55 23.10
C ASP A 645 -2.71 0.91 22.93
N SER A 646 -3.30 1.64 21.97
CA SER A 646 -2.97 3.06 21.75
C SER A 646 -3.23 3.94 22.99
N SER A 647 -4.09 3.50 23.92
CA SER A 647 -4.35 4.15 25.20
C SER A 647 -3.11 4.17 26.11
N PHE A 648 -2.15 3.27 25.91
CA PHE A 648 -0.88 3.26 26.65
C PHE A 648 -0.15 4.61 26.53
N TYR A 649 -0.18 5.18 25.33
CA TYR A 649 0.42 6.49 25.03
C TYR A 649 -0.44 7.68 25.46
N GLY A 650 -1.65 7.43 25.96
CA GLY A 650 -2.57 8.43 26.50
C GLY A 650 -2.55 8.53 28.03
N GLY A 651 -1.85 7.63 28.73
CA GLY A 651 -1.67 7.67 30.19
C GLY A 651 -1.78 6.32 30.90
N GLU A 652 -2.31 5.27 30.27
CA GLU A 652 -2.40 3.93 30.85
C GLU A 652 -1.02 3.24 30.81
N ARG A 653 -0.29 3.16 31.93
CA ARG A 653 1.11 2.66 31.92
C ARG A 653 1.27 1.17 32.26
N GLU A 654 0.24 0.35 32.06
CA GLU A 654 0.37 -1.11 32.22
C GLU A 654 1.34 -1.70 31.17
N ASN A 655 2.12 -2.72 31.56
CA ASN A 655 3.12 -3.38 30.71
C ASN A 655 4.26 -2.48 30.20
N GLU A 656 4.57 -1.36 30.87
CA GLU A 656 5.69 -0.46 30.52
C GLU A 656 7.04 -1.20 30.35
N SER A 657 7.32 -2.19 31.20
CA SER A 657 8.55 -3.00 31.10
C SER A 657 8.66 -3.75 29.77
N LYS A 658 7.55 -4.23 29.19
CA LYS A 658 7.53 -4.90 27.88
C LYS A 658 7.73 -3.93 26.74
N VAL A 659 7.20 -2.71 26.86
CA VAL A 659 7.41 -1.63 25.89
C VAL A 659 8.89 -1.26 25.83
N LYS A 660 9.50 -1.02 27.00
CA LYS A 660 10.94 -0.75 27.11
C LYS A 660 11.76 -1.92 26.54
N ASN A 661 11.42 -3.16 26.88
CA ASN A 661 12.09 -4.35 26.33
C ASN A 661 12.04 -4.39 24.80
N ALA A 662 10.86 -4.22 24.20
CA ALA A 662 10.71 -4.23 22.73
C ALA A 662 11.57 -3.15 22.05
N ILE A 663 11.61 -1.94 22.61
CA ILE A 663 12.44 -0.83 22.10
C ILE A 663 13.92 -1.15 22.26
N THR A 664 14.36 -1.54 23.46
CA THR A 664 15.75 -1.91 23.75
C THR A 664 16.22 -3.02 22.81
N ARG A 665 15.40 -4.04 22.59
CA ARG A 665 15.72 -5.18 21.74
C ARG A 665 15.81 -4.78 20.26
N TYR A 666 14.88 -3.96 19.77
CA TYR A 666 14.96 -3.38 18.43
C TYR A 666 16.27 -2.59 18.24
N LEU A 667 16.57 -1.65 19.15
CA LEU A 667 17.75 -0.79 19.06
C LEU A 667 19.05 -1.59 19.11
N ARG A 668 19.12 -2.60 20.00
CA ARG A 668 20.24 -3.53 20.10
C ARG A 668 20.43 -4.28 18.78
N ASN A 669 19.36 -4.86 18.25
CA ASN A 669 19.44 -5.75 17.09
C ASN A 669 19.52 -4.99 15.75
N ALA A 670 19.24 -3.69 15.70
CA ALA A 670 19.40 -2.88 14.49
C ALA A 670 20.86 -2.75 14.06
N ALA A 671 21.80 -2.72 15.00
CA ALA A 671 23.24 -2.78 14.74
C ALA A 671 23.74 -4.20 14.44
N LYS A 672 24.92 -4.33 13.81
CA LYS A 672 25.61 -5.62 13.56
C LYS A 672 27.09 -5.54 13.97
N GLY A 673 27.65 -6.67 14.38
CA GLY A 673 29.08 -6.82 14.71
C GLY A 673 29.47 -6.09 16.00
N LEU A 674 30.69 -5.57 16.06
CA LEU A 674 31.22 -4.86 17.24
C LEU A 674 30.33 -3.67 17.67
N TYR A 675 29.63 -3.03 16.72
CA TYR A 675 28.71 -1.95 17.05
C TYR A 675 27.52 -2.42 17.90
N GLN A 676 26.99 -3.61 17.59
CA GLN A 676 25.92 -4.24 18.34
C GLN A 676 26.37 -4.59 19.77
N GLU A 677 27.62 -5.02 19.93
CA GLU A 677 28.22 -5.30 21.24
C GLU A 677 28.34 -4.03 22.08
N VAL A 678 28.86 -2.93 21.51
CA VAL A 678 28.93 -1.63 22.20
C VAL A 678 27.54 -1.15 22.62
N ILE A 679 26.53 -1.22 21.75
CA ILE A 679 25.15 -0.84 22.10
C ILE A 679 24.62 -1.73 23.23
N ASN A 680 24.86 -3.03 23.17
CA ASN A 680 24.43 -3.98 24.20
C ASN A 680 25.06 -3.68 25.57
N ASP A 681 26.35 -3.34 25.60
CA ASP A 681 27.06 -3.03 26.85
C ASP A 681 26.60 -1.69 27.43
N VAL A 682 26.36 -0.68 26.57
CA VAL A 682 25.77 0.60 27.01
C VAL A 682 24.35 0.40 27.56
N LEU A 683 23.51 -0.42 26.92
CA LEU A 683 22.16 -0.75 27.40
C LEU A 683 22.18 -1.51 28.74
N LYS A 684 23.25 -2.26 29.03
CA LYS A 684 23.47 -2.98 30.29
C LYS A 684 24.18 -2.15 31.36
N GLU A 685 24.51 -0.89 31.07
CA GLU A 685 25.32 0.00 31.91
C GLU A 685 26.75 -0.50 32.17
N ASP A 686 27.29 -1.40 31.34
CA ASP A 686 28.70 -1.83 31.39
C ASP A 686 29.59 -0.90 30.57
N ILE A 687 29.80 0.30 31.11
CA ILE A 687 30.48 1.38 30.41
C ILE A 687 31.97 1.11 30.23
N ASN A 688 32.59 0.37 31.15
CA ASN A 688 34.00 0.04 31.04
C ASN A 688 34.25 -0.92 29.88
N GLN A 689 33.41 -1.96 29.74
CA GLN A 689 33.49 -2.88 28.61
C GLN A 689 33.23 -2.16 27.28
N ALA A 690 32.21 -1.30 27.22
CA ALA A 690 31.93 -0.49 26.03
C ALA A 690 33.12 0.39 25.63
N LYS A 691 33.79 1.04 26.60
CA LYS A 691 35.02 1.83 26.35
C LYS A 691 36.14 0.98 25.77
N GLU A 692 36.34 -0.23 26.29
CA GLU A 692 37.37 -1.15 25.80
C GLU A 692 37.08 -1.60 24.36
N LEU A 693 35.83 -1.95 24.05
CA LEU A 693 35.42 -2.29 22.69
C LEU A 693 35.62 -1.13 21.71
N ILE A 694 35.30 0.10 22.13
CA ILE A 694 35.56 1.32 21.35
C ILE A 694 37.08 1.46 21.12
N LYS A 695 37.93 1.33 22.16
CA LYS A 695 39.40 1.39 22.00
C LYS A 695 39.91 0.33 21.01
N ASN A 696 39.47 -0.91 21.16
CA ASN A 696 39.88 -2.03 20.31
C ASN A 696 39.45 -1.83 18.85
N ALA A 697 38.23 -1.35 18.63
CA ALA A 697 37.75 -1.04 17.29
C ALA A 697 38.48 0.16 16.66
N ALA A 698 38.87 1.16 17.45
CA ALA A 698 39.68 2.28 16.97
C ALA A 698 41.09 1.83 16.56
N VAL A 699 41.75 0.98 17.37
CA VAL A 699 43.04 0.36 17.05
C VAL A 699 42.96 -0.44 15.75
N THR A 700 41.94 -1.29 15.63
CA THR A 700 41.70 -2.10 14.42
C THR A 700 41.46 -1.22 13.19
N ALA A 701 40.80 -0.09 13.38
CA ALA A 701 40.54 0.88 12.32
C ALA A 701 41.71 1.85 12.08
N GLU A 702 42.84 1.75 12.80
CA GLU A 702 43.95 2.71 12.77
C GLU A 702 43.51 4.18 13.02
N ILE A 703 42.50 4.39 13.86
CA ILE A 703 41.97 5.71 14.21
C ILE A 703 42.55 6.15 15.55
N GLU A 704 43.20 7.32 15.57
CA GLU A 704 43.58 7.98 16.83
C GLU A 704 42.32 8.53 17.53
N ILE A 705 42.01 7.98 18.69
CA ILE A 705 40.91 8.41 19.55
C ILE A 705 41.42 8.63 20.98
N ASN A 706 41.07 9.76 21.59
CA ASN A 706 41.39 10.04 22.99
C ASN A 706 40.23 9.65 23.91
N ASP A 707 40.48 9.58 25.22
CA ASP A 707 39.44 9.20 26.19
C ASP A 707 38.24 10.18 26.18
N ASN A 708 38.45 11.48 25.95
CA ASN A 708 37.34 12.45 25.87
C ASN A 708 36.40 12.19 24.68
N ASP A 709 36.94 11.77 23.54
CA ASP A 709 36.16 11.39 22.36
C ASP A 709 35.34 10.13 22.64
N ILE A 710 35.90 9.16 23.36
CA ILE A 710 35.21 7.94 23.80
C ILE A 710 34.07 8.28 24.77
N GLU A 711 34.32 9.11 25.78
CA GLU A 711 33.28 9.55 26.73
C GLU A 711 32.15 10.27 26.00
N ARG A 712 32.46 11.12 25.01
CA ARG A 712 31.46 11.79 24.19
C ARG A 712 30.63 10.78 23.38
N ILE A 713 31.26 9.80 22.71
CA ILE A 713 30.56 8.74 21.97
C ILE A 713 29.57 8.00 22.86
N ILE A 714 30.00 7.63 24.07
CA ILE A 714 29.15 6.92 25.03
C ILE A 714 28.02 7.81 25.53
N SER A 715 28.30 9.06 25.90
CA SER A 715 27.31 10.03 26.35
C SER A 715 26.22 10.23 25.29
N ASP A 716 26.64 10.44 24.05
CA ASP A 716 25.78 10.62 22.90
C ASP A 716 24.94 9.34 22.67
N LEU A 717 25.57 8.16 22.63
CA LEU A 717 24.85 6.89 22.49
C LEU A 717 23.79 6.71 23.58
N LYS A 718 24.16 6.98 24.84
CA LYS A 718 23.24 6.92 25.98
C LYS A 718 22.06 7.87 25.83
N ASP A 719 22.30 9.13 25.47
CA ASP A 719 21.24 10.11 25.22
C ASP A 719 20.27 9.61 24.15
N PHE A 720 20.80 9.08 23.05
CA PHE A 720 19.97 8.55 21.97
C PHE A 720 19.13 7.33 22.43
N LEU A 721 19.75 6.34 23.08
CA LEU A 721 19.06 5.14 23.55
C LEU A 721 17.99 5.48 24.59
N ASN A 722 18.35 6.30 25.60
CA ASN A 722 17.44 6.73 26.66
C ASN A 722 16.26 7.51 26.08
N LYS A 723 16.49 8.41 25.12
CA LYS A 723 15.39 9.15 24.46
C LYS A 723 14.35 8.24 23.81
N ASN A 724 14.75 7.13 23.20
CA ASN A 724 13.80 6.18 22.61
C ASN A 724 13.04 5.42 23.70
N VAL A 725 13.76 4.95 24.73
CA VAL A 725 13.18 4.20 25.85
C VAL A 725 12.22 5.07 26.67
N ASP A 726 12.61 6.29 27.04
CA ASP A 726 11.86 7.22 27.88
C ASP A 726 10.61 7.78 27.18
N ARG A 727 10.61 7.84 25.84
CA ARG A 727 9.44 8.25 25.04
C ARG A 727 8.48 7.08 24.76
N ASP A 728 8.87 5.88 25.17
CA ASP A 728 8.18 4.62 24.90
C ASP A 728 7.93 4.35 23.41
N ARG A 729 8.73 4.95 22.53
CA ARG A 729 8.59 4.87 21.08
C ARG A 729 9.92 5.06 20.38
N LEU A 730 10.03 4.53 19.18
CA LEU A 730 11.16 4.76 18.29
C LEU A 730 11.10 6.19 17.74
N LEU A 731 12.25 6.84 17.73
CA LEU A 731 12.41 8.16 17.12
C LEU A 731 12.32 8.06 15.60
N LEU A 732 11.54 8.95 15.00
CA LEU A 732 11.25 8.91 13.57
C LEU A 732 12.21 9.75 12.75
N PHE A 733 12.56 9.21 11.59
CA PHE A 733 13.28 9.91 10.52
C PHE A 733 12.49 9.79 9.21
N PRO A 734 12.78 10.63 8.20
CA PRO A 734 12.18 10.51 6.87
C PRO A 734 12.34 9.11 6.27
N SER A 735 13.48 8.44 6.52
CA SER A 735 13.73 7.04 6.11
C SER A 735 12.67 6.07 6.63
N TRP A 736 12.07 6.34 7.79
CA TRP A 736 10.99 5.52 8.36
C TRP A 736 9.74 5.51 7.50
N HIS A 737 9.29 6.69 7.11
CA HIS A 737 8.10 6.82 6.27
C HIS A 737 8.35 6.33 4.85
N VAL A 738 9.52 6.68 4.27
CA VAL A 738 9.90 6.27 2.91
C VAL A 738 10.02 4.75 2.79
N SER A 739 10.59 4.08 3.81
CA SER A 739 10.75 2.63 3.83
C SER A 739 9.39 1.95 3.98
N ILE A 740 8.63 2.24 5.04
CA ILE A 740 7.31 1.62 5.29
C ILE A 740 6.38 1.83 4.10
N SER A 741 6.35 3.05 3.53
CA SER A 741 5.48 3.33 2.40
C SER A 741 5.84 2.50 1.15
N SER A 742 7.13 2.29 0.88
CA SER A 742 7.55 1.41 -0.22
C SER A 742 7.27 -0.07 0.05
N MET A 743 7.32 -0.50 1.31
CA MET A 743 6.96 -1.87 1.71
C MET A 743 5.48 -2.11 1.44
N LEU A 744 4.61 -1.17 1.83
CA LEU A 744 3.17 -1.22 1.55
C LEU A 744 2.88 -1.30 0.04
N ASN A 745 3.55 -0.49 -0.79
CA ASN A 745 3.40 -0.60 -2.25
C ASN A 745 3.76 -2.01 -2.75
N ARG A 746 4.88 -2.60 -2.30
CA ARG A 746 5.31 -3.94 -2.75
C ARG A 746 4.36 -5.04 -2.28
N ILE A 747 3.89 -4.99 -1.03
CA ILE A 747 2.88 -5.92 -0.49
C ILE A 747 1.64 -5.88 -1.37
N LEU A 748 1.18 -4.68 -1.66
CA LEU A 748 -0.02 -4.46 -2.44
C LEU A 748 0.06 -5.05 -3.85
N LEU A 749 1.19 -4.83 -4.55
CA LEU A 749 1.41 -5.41 -5.88
C LEU A 749 1.35 -6.94 -5.84
N LYS A 750 1.85 -7.57 -4.77
CA LYS A 750 1.77 -9.01 -4.58
C LYS A 750 0.38 -9.51 -4.19
N GLU A 751 -0.34 -8.77 -3.37
CA GLU A 751 -1.74 -9.09 -3.05
C GLU A 751 -2.64 -8.97 -4.29
N ILE A 752 -2.45 -7.95 -5.13
CA ILE A 752 -3.15 -7.82 -6.41
C ILE A 752 -2.85 -9.03 -7.31
N GLN A 753 -1.58 -9.43 -7.41
CA GLN A 753 -1.17 -10.63 -8.14
C GLN A 753 -1.90 -11.88 -7.62
N LEU A 754 -2.01 -12.03 -6.29
CA LEU A 754 -2.68 -13.15 -5.64
C LEU A 754 -4.19 -13.14 -5.88
N VAL A 755 -4.88 -12.00 -5.73
CA VAL A 755 -6.32 -11.89 -6.03
C VAL A 755 -6.62 -12.28 -7.47
N ASN A 756 -5.82 -11.77 -8.41
CA ASN A 756 -5.97 -12.08 -9.83
C ASN A 756 -5.75 -13.57 -10.14
N ALA A 757 -4.73 -14.19 -9.53
CA ALA A 757 -4.45 -15.62 -9.69
C ALA A 757 -5.59 -16.52 -9.16
N LEU A 758 -6.36 -16.02 -8.19
CA LEU A 758 -7.48 -16.73 -7.56
C LEU A 758 -8.85 -16.41 -8.20
N GLY A 759 -8.86 -15.81 -9.40
CA GLY A 759 -10.10 -15.47 -10.13
C GLY A 759 -10.89 -14.32 -9.51
N GLY A 760 -10.31 -13.60 -8.55
CA GLY A 760 -10.95 -12.48 -7.88
C GLY A 760 -10.93 -11.18 -8.67
N PHE A 761 -11.58 -10.17 -8.11
CA PHE A 761 -11.62 -8.80 -8.62
C PHE A 761 -11.23 -7.83 -7.52
N VAL A 762 -10.14 -7.09 -7.73
CA VAL A 762 -9.64 -6.06 -6.80
C VAL A 762 -10.50 -4.81 -6.94
N VAL A 763 -11.09 -4.35 -5.84
CA VAL A 763 -11.87 -3.11 -5.79
C VAL A 763 -11.01 -1.95 -5.34
N TYR A 764 -10.28 -2.14 -4.24
CA TYR A 764 -9.42 -1.13 -3.61
C TYR A 764 -8.18 -1.80 -3.06
N ALA A 765 -7.03 -1.14 -3.21
CA ALA A 765 -5.76 -1.66 -2.77
C ALA A 765 -4.88 -0.47 -2.34
N GLY A 766 -5.23 0.22 -1.26
CA GLY A 766 -4.62 1.51 -0.90
C GLY A 766 -3.64 1.46 0.24
N GLY A 767 -2.42 1.00 -0.02
CA GLY A 767 -1.34 0.93 0.98
C GLY A 767 -1.57 -0.17 2.02
N ASP A 768 -2.26 0.14 3.11
CA ASP A 768 -2.64 -0.79 4.17
C ASP A 768 -3.95 -1.53 3.95
N ASP A 769 -4.89 -0.93 3.24
CA ASP A 769 -6.22 -1.49 3.05
C ASP A 769 -6.34 -2.29 1.76
N LEU A 770 -7.08 -3.41 1.81
CA LEU A 770 -7.51 -4.16 0.64
C LEU A 770 -9.02 -4.41 0.69
N LEU A 771 -9.69 -4.24 -0.45
CA LEU A 771 -11.05 -4.72 -0.69
C LEU A 771 -11.07 -5.48 -2.01
N ALA A 772 -11.49 -6.74 -1.98
CA ALA A 772 -11.59 -7.60 -3.14
C ALA A 772 -12.85 -8.47 -3.08
N ILE A 773 -13.34 -8.88 -4.24
CA ILE A 773 -14.41 -9.88 -4.38
C ILE A 773 -13.77 -11.15 -4.93
N LEU A 774 -13.91 -12.27 -4.21
CA LEU A 774 -13.34 -13.56 -4.61
C LEU A 774 -14.42 -14.65 -4.71
N PRO A 775 -14.17 -15.71 -5.50
CA PRO A 775 -14.92 -16.95 -5.41
C PRO A 775 -14.83 -17.53 -4.00
N VAL A 776 -15.91 -18.12 -3.50
CA VAL A 776 -16.01 -18.65 -2.12
C VAL A 776 -14.91 -19.68 -1.85
N GLU A 777 -14.68 -20.57 -2.81
CA GLU A 777 -13.71 -21.66 -2.73
C GLU A 777 -12.26 -21.20 -2.61
N ASN A 778 -11.93 -19.98 -3.08
CA ASN A 778 -10.58 -19.46 -3.13
C ASN A 778 -10.29 -18.44 -2.01
N ALA A 779 -11.34 -18.00 -1.30
CA ALA A 779 -11.24 -16.94 -0.30
C ALA A 779 -10.38 -17.32 0.92
N LEU A 780 -10.45 -18.58 1.38
CA LEU A 780 -9.63 -19.06 2.48
C LEU A 780 -8.13 -19.09 2.11
N GLN A 781 -7.82 -19.60 0.92
CA GLN A 781 -6.47 -19.64 0.38
C GLN A 781 -5.89 -18.23 0.22
N PHE A 782 -6.72 -17.27 -0.21
CA PHE A 782 -6.31 -15.87 -0.30
C PHE A 782 -5.80 -15.34 1.06
N VAL A 783 -6.56 -15.49 2.14
CA VAL A 783 -6.19 -14.94 3.46
C VAL A 783 -4.90 -15.59 3.98
N GLU A 784 -4.76 -16.91 3.85
CA GLU A 784 -3.55 -17.62 4.27
C GLU A 784 -2.31 -17.07 3.55
N ASN A 785 -2.38 -16.96 2.22
CA ASN A 785 -1.25 -16.53 1.42
C ASN A 785 -0.99 -15.02 1.55
N SER A 786 -2.04 -14.19 1.62
CA SER A 786 -1.92 -12.75 1.84
C SER A 786 -1.23 -12.45 3.18
N ARG A 787 -1.58 -13.15 4.27
CA ARG A 787 -0.95 -12.94 5.58
C ARG A 787 0.54 -13.31 5.56
N LYS A 788 0.92 -14.37 4.83
CA LYS A 788 2.32 -14.77 4.60
C LYS A 788 3.08 -13.75 3.74
N ILE A 789 2.47 -13.22 2.67
CA ILE A 789 3.04 -12.15 1.83
C ILE A 789 3.39 -10.92 2.67
N VAL A 790 2.46 -10.48 3.52
CA VAL A 790 2.66 -9.32 4.41
C VAL A 790 3.83 -9.55 5.37
N ALA A 791 3.98 -10.79 5.85
CA ALA A 791 5.09 -11.18 6.71
C ALA A 791 6.41 -11.43 5.96
N GLY A 792 6.42 -11.44 4.63
CA GLY A 792 7.58 -11.86 3.83
C GLY A 792 7.96 -13.32 4.07
N ILE A 793 6.98 -14.22 4.13
CA ILE A 793 7.19 -15.68 4.20
C ILE A 793 6.86 -16.26 2.83
N GLU A 794 7.88 -16.68 2.09
CA GLU A 794 7.74 -17.38 0.81
C GLU A 794 8.23 -18.83 0.99
N ASP A 795 7.45 -19.82 0.52
CA ASP A 795 7.76 -21.25 0.72
C ASP A 795 9.12 -21.66 0.11
N ALA A 796 9.58 -20.94 -0.92
CA ALA A 796 10.86 -21.17 -1.59
C ALA A 796 12.04 -20.37 -0.98
N SER A 797 11.77 -19.45 -0.04
CA SER A 797 12.76 -18.56 0.57
C SER A 797 13.18 -19.06 1.95
N SER A 798 14.49 -19.16 2.18
CA SER A 798 15.03 -19.38 3.53
C SER A 798 14.95 -18.14 4.42
N TYR A 799 14.68 -16.96 3.86
CA TYR A 799 14.75 -15.67 4.56
C TYR A 799 13.36 -15.09 4.80
N LYS A 800 12.83 -15.28 6.02
CA LYS A 800 11.56 -14.68 6.47
C LYS A 800 11.70 -13.18 6.68
N GLY A 801 10.63 -12.42 6.45
CA GLY A 801 10.61 -10.97 6.60
C GLY A 801 11.06 -10.21 5.36
N PHE A 802 11.37 -10.89 4.26
CA PHE A 802 11.82 -10.24 3.02
C PHE A 802 11.05 -10.74 1.83
N ILE A 803 11.00 -9.92 0.79
CA ILE A 803 10.64 -10.34 -0.56
C ILE A 803 11.85 -10.22 -1.47
N LYS A 804 12.03 -11.20 -2.34
CA LYS A 804 13.09 -11.17 -3.35
C LYS A 804 12.51 -10.75 -4.71
N ILE A 805 13.09 -9.72 -5.30
CA ILE A 805 12.80 -9.29 -6.68
C ILE A 805 14.12 -9.33 -7.44
N ASN A 806 14.23 -10.25 -8.41
CA ASN A 806 15.49 -10.59 -9.06
C ASN A 806 16.60 -10.89 -8.03
N ASN A 807 17.69 -10.12 -8.03
CA ASN A 807 18.82 -10.28 -7.12
C ASN A 807 18.71 -9.45 -5.84
N SER A 808 17.61 -8.71 -5.66
CA SER A 808 17.46 -7.74 -4.56
C SER A 808 16.45 -8.21 -3.51
N TYR A 809 16.79 -8.00 -2.24
CA TYR A 809 15.93 -8.29 -1.09
C TYR A 809 15.35 -7.00 -0.52
N PHE A 810 14.05 -6.99 -0.30
CA PHE A 810 13.33 -5.86 0.28
C PHE A 810 12.59 -6.28 1.55
N SER A 811 12.70 -5.47 2.59
CA SER A 811 11.97 -5.67 3.84
C SER A 811 10.45 -5.76 3.62
N GLN A 812 9.80 -6.61 4.41
CA GLN A 812 8.34 -6.71 4.57
C GLN A 812 7.92 -6.40 6.01
N LEU A 813 6.64 -6.60 6.38
CA LEU A 813 6.07 -6.28 7.69
C LEU A 813 5.90 -7.56 8.56
N PRO A 814 6.96 -8.31 8.91
CA PRO A 814 6.88 -9.62 9.56
C PRO A 814 6.14 -9.59 10.89
N LEU A 815 6.31 -8.53 11.68
CA LEU A 815 5.80 -8.45 13.05
C LEU A 815 4.54 -7.60 13.19
N VAL A 816 3.99 -7.08 12.08
CA VAL A 816 2.79 -6.26 12.07
C VAL A 816 1.59 -7.15 11.73
N GLY A 817 0.55 -7.10 12.56
CA GLY A 817 -0.68 -7.84 12.31
C GLY A 817 -1.45 -7.33 11.10
N ARG A 818 -2.24 -8.20 10.48
CA ARG A 818 -3.20 -7.80 9.44
C ARG A 818 -4.49 -8.54 9.69
N SER A 819 -5.56 -7.80 9.91
CA SER A 819 -6.87 -8.37 10.19
C SER A 819 -7.71 -8.43 8.93
N TYR A 820 -8.52 -9.48 8.81
CA TYR A 820 -9.31 -9.78 7.63
C TYR A 820 -10.77 -10.03 7.99
N ILE A 821 -11.65 -9.81 7.02
CA ILE A 821 -13.01 -10.36 7.04
C ILE A 821 -13.29 -11.07 5.72
N LEU A 822 -13.83 -12.28 5.84
CA LEU A 822 -14.44 -13.06 4.77
C LEU A 822 -15.95 -13.01 4.97
N TYR A 823 -16.59 -12.09 4.24
CA TYR A 823 -18.03 -11.90 4.26
C TYR A 823 -18.65 -12.63 3.07
N PHE A 824 -19.36 -13.72 3.33
CA PHE A 824 -20.04 -14.50 2.29
C PHE A 824 -21.44 -13.96 2.06
N SER A 825 -21.67 -13.41 0.87
CA SER A 825 -22.91 -12.74 0.50
C SER A 825 -23.55 -13.39 -0.71
N HIS A 826 -24.88 -13.47 -0.71
CA HIS A 826 -25.64 -13.95 -1.86
C HIS A 826 -25.63 -12.86 -2.95
N VAL A 827 -25.55 -13.23 -4.23
CA VAL A 827 -25.46 -12.26 -5.35
C VAL A 827 -26.63 -11.26 -5.40
N LYS A 828 -27.81 -11.67 -4.93
CA LYS A 828 -29.02 -10.82 -4.83
C LYS A 828 -29.13 -9.99 -3.55
N TYR A 829 -28.26 -10.21 -2.56
CA TYR A 829 -28.27 -9.42 -1.32
C TYR A 829 -27.74 -8.01 -1.61
N PRO A 830 -28.32 -6.93 -1.03
CA PRO A 830 -27.87 -5.57 -1.30
C PRO A 830 -26.38 -5.38 -1.00
N LEU A 831 -25.59 -5.11 -2.04
CA LEU A 831 -24.14 -4.96 -1.94
C LEU A 831 -23.73 -3.87 -0.94
N GLN A 832 -24.49 -2.77 -0.87
CA GLN A 832 -24.28 -1.72 0.12
C GLN A 832 -24.29 -2.24 1.56
N LEU A 833 -25.28 -3.07 1.92
CA LEU A 833 -25.39 -3.63 3.27
C LEU A 833 -24.26 -4.60 3.57
N ALA A 834 -23.89 -5.45 2.60
CA ALA A 834 -22.75 -6.35 2.75
C ALA A 834 -21.44 -5.56 2.97
N LEU A 835 -21.25 -4.46 2.24
CA LEU A 835 -20.08 -3.57 2.39
C LEU A 835 -20.07 -2.88 3.77
N GLU A 836 -21.20 -2.32 4.21
CA GLU A 836 -21.34 -1.65 5.51
C GLU A 836 -21.13 -2.63 6.66
N GLU A 837 -21.80 -3.79 6.65
CA GLU A 837 -21.63 -4.83 7.66
C GLU A 837 -20.19 -5.35 7.68
N SER A 838 -19.58 -5.61 6.52
CA SER A 838 -18.19 -6.10 6.47
C SER A 838 -17.20 -5.09 7.07
N TYR A 839 -17.37 -3.80 6.79
CA TYR A 839 -16.53 -2.73 7.33
C TYR A 839 -16.72 -2.62 8.85
N ASN A 840 -17.97 -2.52 9.32
CA ASN A 840 -18.26 -2.36 10.74
C ASN A 840 -17.80 -3.57 11.55
N LEU A 841 -18.02 -4.80 11.06
CA LEU A 841 -17.56 -6.01 11.73
C LEU A 841 -16.04 -6.09 11.82
N LEU A 842 -15.31 -5.65 10.79
CA LEU A 842 -13.85 -5.62 10.85
C LEU A 842 -13.36 -4.57 11.86
N GLU A 843 -13.87 -3.34 11.79
CA GLU A 843 -13.51 -2.26 12.72
C GLU A 843 -13.83 -2.62 14.18
N GLU A 844 -15.04 -3.09 14.45
CA GLU A 844 -15.45 -3.49 15.80
C GLU A 844 -14.71 -4.74 16.26
N GLY A 845 -14.51 -5.73 15.38
CA GLY A 845 -13.81 -6.97 15.69
C GLY A 845 -12.37 -6.74 16.13
N LYS A 846 -11.64 -5.88 15.41
CA LYS A 846 -10.26 -5.49 15.74
C LYS A 846 -10.11 -4.82 17.12
N GLU A 847 -11.17 -4.22 17.65
CA GLU A 847 -11.13 -3.52 18.94
C GLU A 847 -11.75 -4.31 20.09
N ARG A 848 -12.85 -5.05 19.84
CA ARG A 848 -13.63 -5.74 20.87
C ARG A 848 -13.23 -7.19 21.08
N VAL A 849 -12.80 -7.89 20.03
CA VAL A 849 -12.49 -9.32 20.12
C VAL A 849 -11.09 -9.48 20.69
N LYS A 850 -11.02 -10.25 21.77
CA LYS A 850 -9.77 -10.69 22.38
C LYS A 850 -9.63 -12.19 22.24
N TYR A 851 -8.40 -12.68 22.23
CA TYR A 851 -8.11 -14.09 22.40
C TYR A 851 -7.04 -14.20 23.48
N ASP A 852 -7.46 -14.78 24.60
CA ASP A 852 -6.79 -14.63 25.89
C ASP A 852 -6.55 -13.14 26.21
N LYS A 853 -5.28 -12.70 26.21
CA LYS A 853 -4.87 -11.30 26.44
C LYS A 853 -4.56 -10.54 25.15
N TYR A 854 -4.62 -11.18 23.99
CA TYR A 854 -4.28 -10.55 22.72
C TYR A 854 -5.51 -9.99 22.02
N LYS A 855 -5.30 -9.09 21.06
CA LYS A 855 -6.31 -8.60 20.13
C LYS A 855 -5.69 -8.33 18.77
N LYS A 856 -6.52 -8.11 17.74
CA LYS A 856 -6.08 -7.92 16.34
C LYS A 856 -5.34 -9.13 15.76
N ASP A 857 -4.91 -9.02 14.50
CA ASP A 857 -4.35 -10.11 13.70
C ASP A 857 -5.32 -11.32 13.68
N ILE A 858 -6.58 -11.04 13.30
CA ILE A 858 -7.68 -12.01 13.27
C ILE A 858 -8.28 -12.08 11.87
N VAL A 859 -8.88 -13.21 11.51
CA VAL A 859 -9.84 -13.29 10.42
C VAL A 859 -11.25 -13.50 10.96
N ILE A 860 -12.19 -12.73 10.44
CA ILE A 860 -13.61 -12.82 10.76
C ILE A 860 -14.31 -13.54 9.61
N PHE A 861 -15.04 -14.60 9.90
CA PHE A 861 -15.89 -15.30 8.93
C PHE A 861 -17.35 -14.92 9.18
N LYS A 862 -18.07 -14.48 8.16
CA LYS A 862 -19.47 -14.07 8.25
C LYS A 862 -20.30 -14.72 7.15
N TYR A 863 -21.38 -15.40 7.54
CA TYR A 863 -22.38 -15.94 6.63
C TYR A 863 -23.76 -15.93 7.29
N ARG A 864 -24.72 -15.25 6.65
CA ARG A 864 -26.07 -15.01 7.24
C ARG A 864 -25.90 -14.48 8.67
N ASN A 865 -26.53 -15.05 9.69
CA ASN A 865 -26.39 -14.59 11.08
C ASN A 865 -25.19 -15.20 11.83
N SER A 866 -24.39 -16.06 11.19
CA SER A 866 -23.26 -16.74 11.83
C SER A 866 -21.96 -15.93 11.68
N VAL A 867 -21.21 -15.83 12.78
CA VAL A 867 -19.90 -15.17 12.85
C VAL A 867 -18.90 -16.06 13.57
N SER A 868 -17.69 -16.20 13.04
CA SER A 868 -16.56 -16.86 13.71
C SER A 868 -15.31 -15.99 13.64
N PHE A 869 -14.47 -16.07 14.67
CA PHE A 869 -13.21 -15.33 14.77
C PHE A 869 -12.05 -16.31 14.92
N ILE A 870 -11.04 -16.19 14.05
CA ILE A 870 -9.85 -17.04 14.08
C ILE A 870 -8.60 -16.16 14.18
N PRO A 871 -7.79 -16.28 15.25
CA PRO A 871 -6.51 -15.60 15.35
C PRO A 871 -5.50 -16.10 14.32
N LEU A 872 -4.81 -15.16 13.67
CA LEU A 872 -3.74 -15.42 12.71
C LEU A 872 -2.37 -15.50 13.37
N SER A 873 -2.20 -14.90 14.55
CA SER A 873 -1.07 -15.13 15.43
C SER A 873 -1.53 -15.59 16.80
N LEU A 874 -0.82 -16.57 17.37
CA LEU A 874 -1.16 -17.16 18.68
C LEU A 874 -0.34 -16.57 19.83
N ILE A 875 0.75 -15.88 19.52
CA ILE A 875 1.67 -15.25 20.48
C ILE A 875 2.08 -13.86 19.97
N ARG A 876 2.83 -13.11 20.76
CA ARG A 876 3.40 -11.81 20.36
C ARG A 876 4.93 -11.84 20.31
N PRO A 877 5.56 -11.16 19.33
CA PRO A 877 6.99 -11.28 19.06
C PRO A 877 7.91 -10.84 20.19
N TYR A 878 7.54 -9.86 21.01
CA TYR A 878 8.37 -9.37 22.13
C TYR A 878 7.77 -9.70 23.51
N GLU A 879 6.94 -10.72 23.58
CA GLU A 879 6.32 -11.11 24.84
C GLU A 879 7.28 -11.87 25.76
N GLU A 880 8.05 -12.80 25.18
CA GLU A 880 9.03 -13.60 25.91
C GLU A 880 10.39 -12.88 25.91
N ASN A 881 11.08 -12.89 27.05
CA ASN A 881 12.40 -12.28 27.21
C ASN A 881 13.55 -13.11 26.59
N ASN A 882 13.29 -13.86 25.52
CA ASN A 882 14.29 -14.67 24.83
C ASN A 882 14.42 -14.27 23.35
N ASP A 883 15.60 -14.49 22.78
CA ASP A 883 15.89 -14.10 21.40
C ASP A 883 15.12 -14.94 20.36
N ASN A 884 14.57 -16.10 20.76
CA ASN A 884 13.80 -16.99 19.89
C ASN A 884 12.32 -16.58 19.72
N SER A 885 11.83 -15.58 20.45
CA SER A 885 10.41 -15.19 20.46
C SER A 885 9.87 -14.78 19.08
N ILE A 886 10.67 -14.06 18.27
CA ILE A 886 10.29 -13.69 16.88
C ILE A 886 10.19 -14.93 16.00
N LYS A 887 11.18 -15.85 16.09
CA LYS A 887 11.15 -17.09 15.32
C LYS A 887 9.92 -17.91 15.68
N ARG A 888 9.65 -18.09 16.97
CA ARG A 888 8.45 -18.78 17.47
C ARG A 888 7.16 -18.10 16.97
N TYR A 889 7.12 -16.77 16.94
CA TYR A 889 5.97 -16.01 16.42
C TYR A 889 5.74 -16.31 14.94
N LEU A 890 6.78 -16.24 14.11
CA LEU A 890 6.69 -16.50 12.67
C LEU A 890 6.43 -17.97 12.34
N ASP A 891 6.88 -18.91 13.17
CA ASP A 891 6.62 -20.34 13.01
C ASP A 891 5.17 -20.72 13.38
N ASN A 892 4.50 -19.92 14.22
CA ASN A 892 3.09 -20.11 14.58
C ASN A 892 2.13 -19.22 13.76
N LEU A 893 2.65 -18.37 12.86
CA LEU A 893 1.84 -17.47 12.07
C LEU A 893 0.97 -18.25 11.08
N GLY A 894 -0.34 -18.07 11.15
CA GLY A 894 -1.31 -18.76 10.31
C GLY A 894 -1.62 -20.20 10.73
N LYS A 895 -1.08 -20.71 11.85
CA LYS A 895 -1.29 -22.11 12.30
C LYS A 895 -2.78 -22.48 12.47
N SER A 896 -3.60 -21.53 12.93
CA SER A 896 -5.07 -21.71 13.01
C SER A 896 -5.73 -21.85 11.64
N LEU A 897 -5.28 -21.07 10.65
CA LEU A 897 -5.79 -21.14 9.29
C LEU A 897 -5.35 -22.43 8.60
N GLU A 898 -4.13 -22.88 8.86
CA GLU A 898 -3.62 -24.14 8.33
C GLU A 898 -4.50 -25.32 8.77
N LEU A 899 -4.79 -25.42 10.08
CA LEU A 899 -5.69 -26.44 10.61
C LEU A 899 -7.10 -26.34 10.00
N LEU A 900 -7.64 -25.12 9.90
CA LEU A 900 -8.93 -24.86 9.25
C LEU A 900 -8.93 -25.36 7.80
N ARG A 901 -7.87 -25.06 7.03
CA ARG A 901 -7.71 -25.49 5.64
C ARG A 901 -7.62 -27.00 5.52
N ILE A 902 -6.83 -27.68 6.36
CA ILE A 902 -6.72 -29.15 6.33
C ILE A 902 -8.09 -29.81 6.52
N LEU A 903 -8.87 -29.35 7.50
CA LEU A 903 -10.22 -29.86 7.74
C LEU A 903 -11.17 -29.55 6.58
N TYR A 904 -11.12 -28.32 6.05
CA TYR A 904 -11.91 -27.89 4.90
C TYR A 904 -11.61 -28.74 3.65
N ASP A 905 -10.33 -28.91 3.30
CA ASP A 905 -9.87 -29.72 2.16
C ASP A 905 -10.27 -31.18 2.33
N ALA A 906 -10.11 -31.75 3.53
CA ALA A 906 -10.49 -33.12 3.81
C ALA A 906 -12.00 -33.36 3.63
N ILE A 907 -12.84 -32.41 4.03
CA ILE A 907 -14.30 -32.48 3.80
C ILE A 907 -14.62 -32.33 2.31
N ARG A 908 -14.01 -31.36 1.61
CA ARG A 908 -14.25 -31.16 0.17
C ARG A 908 -13.81 -32.34 -0.69
N GLN A 909 -12.71 -32.99 -0.32
CA GLN A 909 -12.18 -34.18 -0.98
C GLN A 909 -12.90 -35.47 -0.55
N LYS A 910 -13.96 -35.38 0.27
CA LYS A 910 -14.71 -36.53 0.81
C LYS A 910 -13.84 -37.52 1.62
N LYS A 911 -12.76 -37.03 2.24
CA LYS A 911 -11.95 -37.79 3.21
C LYS A 911 -12.60 -37.78 4.60
N LEU A 912 -13.27 -36.68 4.96
CA LEU A 912 -14.08 -36.52 6.17
C LEU A 912 -15.53 -36.20 5.83
N SER A 913 -16.45 -36.70 6.66
CA SER A 913 -17.88 -36.41 6.56
C SER A 913 -18.21 -35.02 7.11
N LYS A 914 -19.20 -34.35 6.49
CA LYS A 914 -19.77 -33.10 7.01
C LYS A 914 -20.42 -33.25 8.39
N SER A 915 -20.79 -34.48 8.79
CA SER A 915 -21.32 -34.79 10.13
C SER A 915 -20.36 -34.38 11.25
N LEU A 916 -19.04 -34.34 10.99
CA LEU A 916 -18.05 -33.85 11.95
C LEU A 916 -18.40 -32.46 12.50
N ILE A 917 -18.88 -31.56 11.63
CA ILE A 917 -19.22 -30.19 12.01
C ILE A 917 -20.45 -30.19 12.93
N TYR A 918 -21.45 -31.01 12.63
CA TYR A 918 -22.66 -31.12 13.44
C TYR A 918 -22.37 -31.75 14.80
N ASP A 919 -21.59 -32.84 14.81
CA ASP A 919 -21.12 -33.50 16.02
C ASP A 919 -20.35 -32.49 16.90
N ALA A 920 -19.43 -31.71 16.32
CA ALA A 920 -18.62 -30.77 17.07
C ALA A 920 -19.39 -29.54 17.58
N LEU A 921 -20.32 -28.99 16.78
CA LEU A 921 -21.08 -27.79 17.16
C LEU A 921 -22.24 -28.08 18.12
N ALA A 922 -22.77 -29.31 18.14
CA ALA A 922 -23.78 -29.75 19.10
C ALA A 922 -23.18 -30.15 20.46
N ASP A 923 -21.86 -30.33 20.52
CA ASP A 923 -21.17 -30.81 21.70
C ASP A 923 -21.00 -29.71 22.76
N THR A 924 -21.61 -29.94 23.92
CA THR A 924 -21.53 -29.03 25.07
C THR A 924 -20.12 -28.93 25.65
N ILE A 925 -19.34 -30.01 25.62
CA ILE A 925 -17.98 -30.09 26.15
C ILE A 925 -17.03 -29.21 25.32
N LEU A 926 -17.14 -29.28 23.99
CA LEU A 926 -16.35 -28.43 23.09
C LEU A 926 -16.72 -26.96 23.20
N LYS A 927 -17.96 -26.66 23.60
CA LYS A 927 -18.43 -25.30 23.80
C LYS A 927 -18.01 -24.73 25.16
N SER A 928 -17.98 -25.53 26.22
CA SER A 928 -17.70 -25.08 27.60
C SER A 928 -16.23 -25.15 28.02
N ARG A 929 -15.37 -25.88 27.28
CA ARG A 929 -13.94 -26.09 27.61
C ARG A 929 -13.70 -26.84 28.91
N GLU A 930 -14.56 -27.78 29.26
CA GLU A 930 -14.46 -28.55 30.51
C GLU A 930 -13.30 -29.56 30.56
N LEU A 931 -12.61 -29.81 29.44
CA LEU A 931 -11.53 -30.80 29.35
C LEU A 931 -10.14 -30.16 29.39
N GLU A 932 -9.22 -30.84 30.09
CA GLU A 932 -7.78 -30.58 29.96
C GLU A 932 -7.28 -30.81 28.53
N SER A 933 -6.24 -30.06 28.12
CA SER A 933 -5.76 -30.06 26.73
C SER A 933 -5.37 -31.45 26.21
N GLU A 934 -4.76 -32.30 27.04
CA GLU A 934 -4.35 -33.65 26.62
C GLU A 934 -5.54 -34.57 26.34
N ILE A 935 -6.60 -34.46 27.15
CA ILE A 935 -7.84 -35.22 26.97
C ILE A 935 -8.60 -34.68 25.75
N LEU A 936 -8.62 -33.35 25.58
CA LEU A 936 -9.24 -32.70 24.43
C LEU A 936 -8.60 -33.13 23.11
N VAL A 937 -7.27 -33.30 23.04
CA VAL A 937 -6.59 -33.86 21.86
C VAL A 937 -7.16 -35.23 21.51
N LYS A 938 -7.17 -36.17 22.47
CA LYS A 938 -7.68 -37.52 22.24
C LYS A 938 -9.15 -37.52 21.81
N TYR A 939 -9.93 -36.61 22.38
CA TYR A 939 -11.34 -36.46 22.03
C TYR A 939 -11.55 -35.92 20.61
N LEU A 940 -10.78 -34.90 20.20
CA LEU A 940 -10.83 -34.36 18.85
C LEU A 940 -10.32 -35.36 17.80
N ASP A 941 -9.24 -36.09 18.11
CA ASP A 941 -8.73 -37.20 17.28
C ASP A 941 -9.84 -38.25 17.09
N TYR A 942 -10.52 -38.66 18.19
CA TYR A 942 -11.67 -39.56 18.12
C TYR A 942 -12.82 -39.02 17.27
N LEU A 943 -13.18 -37.74 17.41
CA LEU A 943 -14.24 -37.13 16.60
C LEU A 943 -13.92 -37.15 15.11
N VAL A 944 -12.66 -36.89 14.74
CA VAL A 944 -12.20 -36.98 13.35
C VAL A 944 -12.27 -38.42 12.85
N ASP A 945 -11.76 -39.39 13.62
CA ASP A 945 -11.77 -40.81 13.24
C ASP A 945 -13.20 -41.36 13.13
N LYS A 946 -14.11 -40.96 14.02
CA LYS A 946 -15.54 -41.31 13.97
C LYS A 946 -16.20 -40.84 12.68
N ASN A 947 -15.78 -39.69 12.16
CA ASN A 947 -16.37 -39.04 10.98
C ASN A 947 -15.55 -39.27 9.69
N LYS A 948 -14.61 -40.20 9.72
CA LYS A 948 -13.69 -40.48 8.62
C LYS A 948 -14.35 -41.33 7.54
N ILE A 949 -14.16 -40.93 6.28
CA ILE A 949 -14.65 -41.65 5.10
C ILE A 949 -13.48 -42.41 4.46
N ASP A 950 -12.35 -41.74 4.27
CA ASP A 950 -11.12 -42.33 3.70
C ASP A 950 -10.21 -42.84 4.82
N LYS A 951 -10.01 -44.16 4.91
CA LYS A 951 -9.17 -44.80 5.93
C LYS A 951 -7.71 -44.32 5.92
N SER A 952 -7.19 -43.85 4.78
CA SER A 952 -5.81 -43.38 4.65
C SER A 952 -5.57 -41.98 5.23
N PHE A 953 -6.62 -41.17 5.43
CA PHE A 953 -6.49 -39.81 5.95
C PHE A 953 -6.16 -39.80 7.44
N SER A 954 -5.04 -39.22 7.86
CA SER A 954 -4.72 -39.06 9.29
C SER A 954 -4.54 -37.59 9.63
N LEU A 955 -5.17 -37.16 10.72
CA LEU A 955 -4.94 -35.86 11.34
C LEU A 955 -4.82 -36.09 12.84
N SER A 956 -3.77 -35.55 13.46
CA SER A 956 -3.63 -35.56 14.92
C SER A 956 -3.56 -34.14 15.44
N PHE A 957 -4.38 -33.86 16.45
CA PHE A 957 -4.41 -32.56 17.14
C PHE A 957 -3.23 -32.34 18.08
N VAL A 958 -2.34 -33.34 18.27
CA VAL A 958 -1.09 -33.19 19.05
C VAL A 958 -0.24 -32.03 18.52
N ASN A 959 -0.15 -31.87 17.20
CA ASN A 959 0.63 -30.79 16.56
C ASN A 959 -0.01 -29.39 16.74
N TYR A 960 -1.26 -29.34 17.21
CA TYR A 960 -2.07 -28.14 17.35
C TYR A 960 -2.46 -27.85 18.80
N GLN A 961 -1.76 -28.43 19.79
CA GLN A 961 -2.03 -28.20 21.22
C GLN A 961 -2.04 -26.72 21.63
N ASP A 962 -1.24 -25.87 20.98
CA ASP A 962 -1.23 -24.43 21.23
C ASP A 962 -2.59 -23.77 20.95
N ILE A 963 -3.32 -24.25 19.93
CA ILE A 963 -4.65 -23.75 19.54
C ILE A 963 -5.69 -24.15 20.59
N LEU A 964 -5.57 -25.36 21.14
CA LEU A 964 -6.54 -25.92 22.08
C LEU A 964 -6.62 -25.16 23.41
N LYS A 965 -5.60 -24.35 23.72
CA LYS A 965 -5.51 -23.56 24.95
C LYS A 965 -6.12 -22.16 24.85
N ILE A 966 -6.58 -21.75 23.67
CA ILE A 966 -7.00 -20.37 23.41
C ILE A 966 -8.52 -20.26 23.46
N SER A 967 -9.01 -19.22 24.12
CA SER A 967 -10.42 -18.83 24.09
C SER A 967 -10.62 -17.50 23.39
N ILE A 968 -11.66 -17.42 22.56
CA ILE A 968 -12.12 -16.20 21.91
C ILE A 968 -13.11 -15.51 22.83
N ILE A 969 -12.79 -14.27 23.21
CA ILE A 969 -13.57 -13.43 24.11
C ILE A 969 -14.19 -12.30 23.30
N ASN A 970 -15.52 -12.20 23.33
CA ASN A 970 -16.27 -11.14 22.66
C ASN A 970 -17.40 -10.67 23.58
N GLY A 971 -17.24 -9.49 24.19
CA GLY A 971 -18.16 -9.02 25.23
C GLY A 971 -18.18 -9.99 26.42
N GLU A 972 -19.36 -10.44 26.81
CA GLU A 972 -19.56 -11.41 27.90
C GLU A 972 -19.39 -12.87 27.45
N THR A 973 -19.23 -13.11 26.14
CA THR A 973 -19.08 -14.47 25.60
C THR A 973 -17.61 -14.89 25.53
N SER A 974 -17.33 -16.12 25.98
CA SER A 974 -16.02 -16.77 25.86
C SER A 974 -16.23 -18.14 25.25
N GLU A 975 -15.71 -18.36 24.04
CA GLU A 975 -15.84 -19.63 23.31
C GLU A 975 -14.44 -20.19 22.98
N PRO A 976 -14.21 -21.51 23.06
CA PRO A 976 -12.94 -22.10 22.64
C PRO A 976 -12.62 -21.81 21.17
N LEU A 977 -11.33 -21.66 20.85
CA LEU A 977 -10.89 -21.47 19.47
C LEU A 977 -11.25 -22.69 18.59
N THR A 978 -11.24 -23.90 19.14
CA THR A 978 -11.70 -25.13 18.45
C THR A 978 -13.15 -25.03 18.01
N TYR A 979 -14.03 -24.54 18.88
CA TYR A 979 -15.43 -24.32 18.56
C TYR A 979 -15.58 -23.26 17.45
N ASN A 980 -14.81 -22.17 17.51
CA ASN A 980 -14.76 -21.16 16.45
C ASN A 980 -14.23 -21.74 15.12
N LEU A 981 -13.27 -22.66 15.13
CA LEU A 981 -12.77 -23.36 13.94
C LEU A 981 -13.89 -24.17 13.25
N PHE A 982 -14.65 -24.97 14.01
CA PHE A 982 -15.79 -25.72 13.44
C PHE A 982 -16.91 -24.78 12.96
N LYS A 983 -17.13 -23.65 13.64
CA LYS A 983 -18.07 -22.62 13.21
C LYS A 983 -17.62 -21.96 11.90
N ALA A 984 -16.33 -21.70 11.74
CA ALA A 984 -15.76 -21.20 10.49
C ALA A 984 -15.91 -22.22 9.34
N LEU A 985 -15.64 -23.51 9.59
CA LEU A 985 -15.91 -24.58 8.61
C LEU A 985 -17.38 -24.61 8.18
N SER A 986 -18.30 -24.52 9.14
CA SER A 986 -19.74 -24.47 8.87
C SER A 986 -20.13 -23.26 8.02
N ILE A 987 -19.51 -22.11 8.27
CA ILE A 987 -19.74 -20.86 7.52
C ILE A 987 -19.28 -21.01 6.07
N ILE A 988 -18.02 -21.43 5.85
CA ILE A 988 -17.42 -21.56 4.52
C ILE A 988 -18.21 -22.59 3.69
N LEU A 989 -18.42 -23.80 4.23
CA LEU A 989 -19.14 -24.86 3.53
C LEU A 989 -20.63 -24.56 3.36
N GLY A 990 -21.20 -23.70 4.21
CA GLY A 990 -22.55 -23.17 4.06
C GLY A 990 -22.68 -22.27 2.84
N ALA A 991 -21.68 -21.40 2.61
CA ALA A 991 -21.61 -20.54 1.42
C ALA A 991 -21.33 -21.32 0.13
N GLU A 992 -20.83 -22.55 0.19
CA GLU A 992 -20.65 -23.41 -1.00
C GLU A 992 -21.87 -24.27 -1.35
N LYS A 993 -22.92 -24.25 -0.54
CA LYS A 993 -24.11 -25.07 -0.82
C LYS A 993 -24.79 -24.60 -2.11
N ILE A 994 -25.12 -25.57 -2.95
CA ILE A 994 -26.02 -25.42 -4.08
C ILE A 994 -27.44 -25.37 -3.48
N GLU A 995 -28.17 -24.28 -3.75
CA GLU A 995 -29.57 -24.11 -3.29
C GLU A 995 -30.58 -24.81 -4.19
#